data_AF-A0A7V9IJ32-F1
#
_entry.id   AF-A0A7V9IJ32-F1
#
_cell.length_a   1.000
_cell.length_b   1.000
_cell.length_c   1.000
_cell.angle_alpha   90.00
_cell.angle_beta   90.00
_cell.angle_gamma   90.00
#
_symmetry.space_group_name_H-M   'P 1'
#
loop_
_entity.id
_entity.type
_entity.pdbx_description
1 polymer ?
#
loop_
_entity_poly.entity_id
_entity_poly.type
_entity_poly.pdbx_seq_one_letter_code
_entity_poly.pdbx_strand_id
1 'polypeptide(L)'
;MTDRIDHREDVPILIDEPAPAITNGERADRSEAPGGVLAPERLDPVRPHEHEGDEADDAEYLEPSAPPQPAPRWSGAGKRIFARPIAWADRPWDTERVVKVVATVLTLIVTTLVMMRAAQFWPFKPSTDLIFDDNTPNGGDMGAHVWGPAYLRDTLLPSGQLNGWSMDWYAGMPAYRFYMVLPALAIVALDSVLAYGIAFKVVAVSGLITFPLACWAFGRLARFRYPLPELFAFAGLIFALDESFSIYGGNLKSTMAGEFSFSIAMTLTMLGLGLLARGLETGKYRVWASVILAAACVSHGIVAIYVAVAATVFAMLWVDRKRIWYILSVGVTTVLLAAWWVGPFLSNHDFMTDMKYEARPSGAEDSYWDMFFPQVTTIDVLVTTLAVIGLVASIARRNLTGVAMGVVSFIFVAFVYVARDSLPFIGLLWNPRLLPWFYLMRYLLMAVGVAEIAVLAVNLVRNRPNTSWGSWSTGTATLAGGGLAALLVLGFMFELLPGGSKVTKHGESVYAWGPFAKAGPDYDAQGDGWSRYNFKGYENKDAYPEYQHLVDTMDGLGEQRGCGRAYWEHSETNGSYGSPMALMLLPFWTDSCIGSMEGLFFEASGTTPYHFLATASMSENSSQPVRALRYSGLDAAAGVPQLQSLGVRYVMLLTDAAKAEAATNDDLVEVARSGPWTIYELNDSPVVAALDVQPVVVEPRGGDQRERNLELGTSWFQHRDEWAAMPADGGPAEWQRITVEVDQARRQGDDANESDQVDVVQPAQAIEQVVLDPVSVSDVRMGDQSLSFRVDKPGVPVLVKVSYFPNWTAEGAEGPYRIGPNMMVVVPTDNEVTLEYAGSKTDSIFYVMTLLGVVLCIVWRRRGDVSVDPPVWAAAGVDAQTLPPPRSDGEADGPPPPPFLANAEVHGEMDEFRSQQVDERLDGPPDERLDERLDEPRSDDPDAPPGPFR
;
A
#
# COMPACT_ATOMS: atom_id res chain seq x y z
N MET A 1 -7.77 -32.70 7.49
CA MET A 1 -8.13 -34.13 7.55
C MET A 1 -7.38 -34.87 6.45
N THR A 2 -6.68 -35.94 6.79
CA THR A 2 -5.91 -36.81 5.88
C THR A 2 -6.73 -38.05 5.47
N ASP A 3 -6.43 -38.52 4.25
CA ASP A 3 -6.71 -39.83 3.65
C ASP A 3 -8.17 -40.28 3.43
N ARG A 4 -8.52 -40.47 2.14
CA ARG A 4 -9.01 -41.78 1.68
C ARG A 4 -8.84 -42.04 0.19
N ILE A 5 -8.47 -43.30 -0.03
CA ILE A 5 -8.03 -44.00 -1.23
C ILE A 5 -9.24 -44.58 -2.00
N ASP A 6 -9.19 -44.38 -3.32
CA ASP A 6 -9.41 -45.30 -4.47
C ASP A 6 -10.37 -46.51 -4.34
N HIS A 7 -11.25 -46.69 -5.35
CA HIS A 7 -11.47 -47.98 -6.03
C HIS A 7 -12.19 -47.85 -7.38
N ARG A 8 -11.39 -48.09 -8.44
CA ARG A 8 -11.58 -48.75 -9.75
C ARG A 8 -12.89 -49.48 -10.12
N GLU A 9 -13.18 -49.47 -11.44
CA GLU A 9 -13.36 -50.63 -12.37
C GLU A 9 -13.36 -50.09 -13.83
N ASP A 10 -12.37 -50.26 -14.73
CA ASP A 10 -11.79 -51.41 -15.47
C ASP A 10 -12.72 -52.05 -16.55
N VAL A 11 -12.46 -51.87 -17.88
CA VAL A 11 -11.72 -52.77 -18.85
C VAL A 11 -12.73 -53.35 -19.91
N PRO A 12 -12.43 -53.89 -21.16
CA PRO A 12 -11.16 -54.39 -21.75
C PRO A 12 -10.80 -54.26 -23.30
N ILE A 13 -9.48 -54.41 -23.59
CA ILE A 13 -8.75 -55.39 -24.49
C ILE A 13 -8.55 -55.18 -26.03
N LEU A 14 -7.27 -55.21 -26.52
CA LEU A 14 -6.56 -56.29 -27.32
C LEU A 14 -5.12 -55.85 -27.72
N ILE A 15 -4.02 -56.39 -27.14
CA ILE A 15 -3.11 -57.53 -27.53
C ILE A 15 -2.16 -57.22 -28.73
N ASP A 16 -0.82 -57.21 -28.56
CA ASP A 16 0.12 -58.37 -28.65
C ASP A 16 1.63 -57.95 -28.58
N GLU A 17 2.48 -58.86 -28.08
CA GLU A 17 3.97 -58.87 -28.10
C GLU A 17 4.51 -59.56 -29.41
N PRO A 18 5.82 -59.82 -29.71
CA PRO A 18 7.04 -59.96 -28.86
C PRO A 18 8.41 -59.45 -29.45
N ALA A 19 9.52 -59.67 -28.73
CA ALA A 19 10.95 -59.49 -29.13
C ALA A 19 11.48 -60.62 -30.11
N PRO A 20 12.74 -60.70 -30.67
CA PRO A 20 14.08 -60.44 -30.06
C PRO A 20 15.26 -59.99 -31.02
N ALA A 21 16.50 -60.10 -30.52
CA ALA A 21 17.83 -59.61 -30.97
C ALA A 21 18.49 -60.19 -32.26
N ILE A 22 19.48 -59.47 -32.83
CA ILE A 22 20.57 -59.97 -33.73
C ILE A 22 21.90 -59.22 -33.48
N THR A 23 23.02 -59.93 -33.70
CA THR A 23 24.44 -59.64 -33.42
C THR A 23 25.30 -59.46 -34.71
N ASN A 24 26.47 -58.81 -34.55
CA ASN A 24 27.81 -59.00 -35.18
C ASN A 24 28.12 -58.86 -36.70
N GLY A 25 29.27 -58.20 -36.96
CA GLY A 25 30.21 -58.37 -38.10
C GLY A 25 30.96 -57.05 -38.43
N GLU A 26 32.26 -56.89 -38.69
CA GLU A 26 33.45 -57.74 -38.85
C GLU A 26 34.75 -56.87 -38.79
N ARG A 27 35.88 -57.54 -38.49
CA ARG A 27 37.34 -57.33 -38.73
C ARG A 27 37.80 -56.35 -39.85
N ALA A 28 39.05 -55.89 -39.98
CA ALA A 28 40.33 -55.89 -39.25
C ALA A 28 41.42 -55.14 -40.09
N ASP A 29 42.55 -54.83 -39.43
CA ASP A 29 43.95 -54.81 -39.92
C ASP A 29 44.67 -53.52 -40.43
N ARG A 30 45.47 -52.96 -39.50
CA ARG A 30 46.97 -52.90 -39.42
C ARG A 30 47.87 -52.13 -40.42
N SER A 31 48.89 -51.53 -39.79
CA SER A 31 50.30 -51.26 -40.22
C SER A 31 50.52 -49.98 -41.06
N GLU A 32 51.62 -49.21 -40.97
CA GLU A 32 52.86 -49.19 -40.18
C GLU A 32 53.53 -47.80 -40.41
N ALA A 33 54.47 -47.40 -39.55
CA ALA A 33 55.22 -46.13 -39.56
C ALA A 33 56.49 -46.19 -40.48
N PRO A 34 57.61 -45.44 -40.28
CA PRO A 34 57.91 -44.05 -39.86
C PRO A 34 58.99 -43.34 -40.77
N GLY A 35 59.41 -42.09 -40.45
CA GLY A 35 60.83 -41.67 -40.63
C GLY A 35 61.16 -40.22 -41.02
N GLY A 36 61.74 -39.44 -40.09
CA GLY A 36 63.16 -39.01 -40.18
C GLY A 36 63.59 -37.62 -40.76
N VAL A 37 63.99 -36.73 -39.84
CA VAL A 37 65.26 -35.93 -39.72
C VAL A 37 65.72 -34.83 -40.72
N LEU A 38 66.28 -33.75 -40.10
CA LEU A 38 67.44 -32.87 -40.45
C LEU A 38 67.20 -31.44 -41.01
N ALA A 39 67.71 -30.45 -40.25
CA ALA A 39 68.15 -29.11 -40.67
C ALA A 39 69.61 -29.17 -41.20
N PRO A 40 70.22 -28.13 -41.84
CA PRO A 40 70.73 -26.93 -41.12
C PRO A 40 70.98 -25.60 -41.93
N GLU A 41 71.35 -24.55 -41.17
CA GLU A 41 72.37 -23.48 -41.39
C GLU A 41 72.31 -22.33 -42.43
N ARG A 42 72.26 -21.09 -41.86
CA ARG A 42 73.06 -19.83 -42.05
C ARG A 42 73.69 -19.45 -43.40
N LEU A 43 73.57 -18.16 -43.76
CA LEU A 43 74.68 -17.17 -43.90
C LEU A 43 74.19 -15.83 -44.52
N ASP A 44 74.53 -14.70 -43.89
CA ASP A 44 74.56 -13.34 -44.49
C ASP A 44 75.96 -13.03 -45.04
N PRO A 45 76.11 -12.06 -45.98
CA PRO A 45 77.02 -10.94 -45.69
C PRO A 45 76.69 -9.55 -46.34
N VAL A 46 76.86 -8.49 -45.54
CA VAL A 46 77.69 -7.26 -45.70
C VAL A 46 77.68 -6.39 -47.00
N ARG A 47 77.13 -5.15 -46.87
CA ARG A 47 77.53 -3.74 -47.26
C ARG A 47 78.69 -3.48 -48.25
N PRO A 48 78.79 -2.33 -49.01
CA PRO A 48 79.06 -0.96 -48.43
C PRO A 48 78.82 0.37 -49.26
N HIS A 49 79.09 1.52 -48.59
CA HIS A 49 79.39 2.94 -49.00
C HIS A 49 78.25 3.87 -49.50
N GLU A 50 77.86 4.94 -48.78
CA GLU A 50 78.45 6.30 -48.54
C GLU A 50 78.09 7.37 -49.60
N HIS A 51 77.25 8.36 -49.25
CA HIS A 51 77.49 9.80 -49.46
C HIS A 51 76.42 10.68 -48.77
N GLU A 52 76.84 11.93 -48.50
CA GLU A 52 76.31 12.99 -47.63
C GLU A 52 75.01 13.68 -48.11
N GLY A 53 74.33 14.36 -47.18
CA GLY A 53 73.75 15.69 -47.45
C GLY A 53 72.27 15.89 -47.13
N ASP A 54 72.02 16.51 -45.98
CA ASP A 54 70.98 17.52 -45.64
C ASP A 54 69.46 17.23 -45.78
N GLU A 55 68.85 17.18 -44.58
CA GLU A 55 67.60 17.83 -44.13
C GLU A 55 66.43 18.08 -45.11
N ALA A 56 65.31 17.39 -44.90
CA ALA A 56 64.06 17.97 -44.35
C ALA A 56 62.84 17.02 -44.52
N ASP A 57 62.18 16.71 -43.40
CA ASP A 57 60.79 16.28 -43.19
C ASP A 57 60.12 15.34 -44.23
N ASP A 58 60.21 14.03 -43.97
CA ASP A 58 59.34 13.01 -44.56
C ASP A 58 58.00 12.90 -43.81
N ALA A 59 56.91 13.21 -44.52
CA ALA A 59 55.57 12.82 -44.17
C ALA A 59 55.40 11.31 -44.43
N GLU A 60 55.26 10.52 -43.37
CA GLU A 60 55.04 9.08 -43.48
C GLU A 60 53.58 8.78 -43.92
N TYR A 61 53.47 8.16 -45.08
CA TYR A 61 52.24 7.57 -45.62
C TYR A 61 51.79 6.41 -44.71
N LEU A 62 50.65 6.57 -44.02
CA LEU A 62 49.96 5.49 -43.32
C LEU A 62 49.17 4.62 -44.31
N GLU A 63 49.45 3.32 -44.31
CA GLU A 63 48.67 2.30 -45.02
C GLU A 63 47.19 2.25 -44.57
N PRO A 64 46.24 1.85 -45.43
CA PRO A 64 44.83 1.73 -45.05
C PRO A 64 44.63 0.53 -44.12
N SER A 65 44.23 0.80 -42.88
CA SER A 65 43.83 -0.24 -41.93
C SER A 65 42.56 -0.96 -42.38
N ALA A 66 42.59 -2.29 -42.33
CA ALA A 66 41.45 -3.15 -42.64
C ALA A 66 40.24 -2.82 -41.73
N PRO A 67 38.99 -2.92 -42.24
CA PRO A 67 37.81 -2.59 -41.45
C PRO A 67 37.68 -3.56 -40.26
N PRO A 68 37.28 -3.06 -39.06
CA PRO A 68 37.19 -3.89 -37.87
C PRO A 68 36.08 -4.93 -38.06
N GLN A 69 36.40 -6.20 -37.84
CA GLN A 69 35.40 -7.26 -37.82
C GLN A 69 34.40 -7.04 -36.66
N PRO A 70 33.09 -7.26 -36.87
CA PRO A 70 32.10 -7.09 -35.82
C PRO A 70 32.26 -8.20 -34.76
N ALA A 71 32.65 -7.83 -33.55
CA ALA A 71 32.67 -8.73 -32.41
C ALA A 71 31.27 -9.28 -32.08
N PRO A 72 31.15 -10.50 -31.52
CA PRO A 72 29.86 -11.12 -31.24
C PRO A 72 29.04 -10.27 -30.26
N ARG A 73 27.87 -9.80 -30.68
CA ARG A 73 26.97 -8.91 -29.90
C ARG A 73 26.47 -9.51 -28.58
N TRP A 74 26.64 -10.81 -28.35
CA TRP A 74 26.09 -11.54 -27.20
C TRP A 74 27.08 -11.77 -26.05
N SER A 75 28.39 -11.52 -26.22
CA SER A 75 29.39 -11.70 -25.14
C SER A 75 29.63 -10.45 -24.28
N GLY A 76 28.94 -9.33 -24.57
CA GLY A 76 29.17 -8.02 -23.93
C GLY A 76 28.31 -7.74 -22.70
N ALA A 77 27.10 -8.30 -22.61
CA ALA A 77 26.17 -8.00 -21.51
C ALA A 77 26.64 -8.61 -20.18
N GLY A 78 27.01 -9.90 -20.17
CA GLY A 78 27.56 -10.58 -18.99
C GLY A 78 28.86 -9.94 -18.50
N LYS A 79 29.78 -9.59 -19.42
CA LYS A 79 31.02 -8.90 -19.06
C LYS A 79 30.78 -7.55 -18.40
N ARG A 80 29.79 -6.76 -18.83
CA ARG A 80 29.46 -5.46 -18.20
C ARG A 80 28.86 -5.59 -16.79
N ILE A 81 28.14 -6.67 -16.53
CA ILE A 81 27.55 -6.95 -15.20
C ILE A 81 28.67 -7.21 -14.18
N PHE A 82 29.70 -7.97 -14.55
CA PHE A 82 30.83 -8.27 -13.66
C PHE A 82 31.99 -7.26 -13.73
N ALA A 83 32.17 -6.53 -14.84
CA ALA A 83 33.27 -5.59 -15.01
C ALA A 83 33.25 -4.46 -13.97
N ARG A 84 32.07 -3.97 -13.58
CA ARG A 84 31.95 -2.89 -12.60
C ARG A 84 32.25 -3.34 -11.15
N PRO A 85 31.69 -4.48 -10.66
CA PRO A 85 32.12 -5.07 -9.40
C PRO A 85 33.62 -5.39 -9.35
N ILE A 86 34.16 -5.97 -10.43
CA ILE A 86 35.59 -6.30 -10.54
C ILE A 86 36.44 -5.02 -10.51
N ALA A 87 36.12 -4.04 -11.36
CA ALA A 87 36.84 -2.75 -11.36
C ALA A 87 36.69 -1.98 -10.04
N TRP A 88 35.59 -2.15 -9.31
CA TRP A 88 35.47 -1.62 -7.96
C TRP A 88 36.36 -2.39 -6.99
N ALA A 89 36.37 -3.72 -7.03
CA ALA A 89 37.20 -4.57 -6.17
C ALA A 89 38.70 -4.30 -6.40
N ASP A 90 39.11 -4.10 -7.64
CA ASP A 90 40.50 -3.85 -8.05
C ASP A 90 40.99 -2.43 -7.74
N ARG A 91 40.09 -1.48 -7.48
CA ARG A 91 40.49 -0.12 -7.07
C ARG A 91 41.16 -0.17 -5.70
N PRO A 92 42.15 0.70 -5.43
CA PRO A 92 42.82 0.77 -4.13
C PRO A 92 41.83 0.90 -2.97
N TRP A 93 42.08 0.12 -1.91
CA TRP A 93 41.31 0.11 -0.66
C TRP A 93 42.08 0.88 0.41
N ASP A 94 42.05 2.21 0.30
CA ASP A 94 42.58 3.05 1.37
C ASP A 94 41.71 2.93 2.64
N THR A 95 42.28 3.36 3.77
CA THR A 95 41.61 3.29 5.08
C THR A 95 40.26 3.99 5.07
N GLU A 96 40.16 5.13 4.39
CA GLU A 96 38.92 5.91 4.30
C GLU A 96 37.80 5.12 3.61
N ARG A 97 38.11 4.47 2.49
CA ARG A 97 37.16 3.64 1.75
C ARG A 97 36.74 2.42 2.53
N VAL A 98 37.69 1.72 3.17
CA VAL A 98 37.39 0.57 4.04
C VAL A 98 36.42 0.99 5.14
N VAL A 99 36.71 2.08 5.86
CA VAL A 99 35.87 2.54 6.96
C VAL A 99 34.47 2.93 6.48
N LYS A 100 34.36 3.68 5.37
CA LYS A 100 33.04 4.04 4.82
C LYS A 100 32.22 2.83 4.41
N VAL A 101 32.83 1.86 3.72
CA VAL A 101 32.12 0.63 3.30
C VAL A 101 31.67 -0.18 4.53
N VAL A 102 32.55 -0.38 5.51
CA VAL A 102 32.20 -1.08 6.75
C VAL A 102 31.08 -0.34 7.49
N ALA A 103 31.18 0.98 7.62
CA ALA A 103 30.14 1.80 8.26
C ALA A 103 28.80 1.67 7.55
N THR A 104 28.76 1.81 6.22
CA THR A 104 27.54 1.62 5.42
C THR A 104 26.95 0.23 5.61
N VAL A 105 27.76 -0.83 5.49
CA VAL A 105 27.30 -2.22 5.62
C VAL A 105 26.74 -2.46 7.02
N LEU A 106 27.44 -2.02 8.07
CA LEU A 106 26.96 -2.15 9.44
C LEU A 106 25.65 -1.37 9.67
N THR A 107 25.55 -0.14 9.18
CA THR A 107 24.32 0.65 9.29
C THR A 107 23.14 -0.04 8.62
N LEU A 108 23.31 -0.54 7.39
CA LEU A 108 22.23 -1.21 6.67
C LEU A 108 21.85 -2.53 7.33
N ILE A 109 22.82 -3.33 7.79
CA ILE A 109 22.54 -4.57 8.52
C ILE A 109 21.77 -4.25 9.81
N VAL A 110 22.26 -3.31 10.63
CA VAL A 110 21.63 -2.99 11.92
C VAL A 110 20.21 -2.45 11.73
N THR A 111 20.01 -1.48 10.85
CA THR A 111 18.69 -0.88 10.62
C THR A 111 17.70 -1.91 10.06
N THR A 112 18.14 -2.76 9.13
CA THR A 112 17.32 -3.85 8.57
C THR A 112 16.96 -4.87 9.64
N LEU A 113 17.92 -5.33 10.45
CA LEU A 113 17.68 -6.32 11.50
C LEU A 113 16.75 -5.80 12.60
N VAL A 114 16.86 -4.53 12.98
CA VAL A 114 15.93 -3.91 13.93
C VAL A 114 14.52 -3.88 13.36
N MET A 115 14.36 -3.45 12.10
CA MET A 115 13.05 -3.40 11.45
C MET A 115 12.45 -4.78 11.25
N MET A 116 13.25 -5.76 10.81
CA MET A 116 12.83 -7.16 10.70
C MET A 116 12.30 -7.69 12.03
N ARG A 117 13.05 -7.46 13.12
CA ARG A 117 12.62 -7.89 14.46
C ARG A 117 11.31 -7.22 14.89
N ALA A 118 11.15 -5.92 14.65
CA ALA A 118 9.91 -5.21 14.98
C ALA A 118 8.70 -5.69 14.15
N ALA A 119 8.94 -6.12 12.91
CA ALA A 119 7.94 -6.71 12.02
C ALA A 119 7.71 -8.22 12.24
N GLN A 120 8.21 -8.80 13.33
CA GLN A 120 8.13 -10.24 13.66
C GLN A 120 8.79 -11.18 12.64
N PHE A 121 9.83 -10.70 11.94
CA PHE A 121 10.69 -11.51 11.09
C PHE A 121 12.06 -11.66 11.72
N TRP A 122 12.45 -12.88 12.11
CA TRP A 122 13.76 -13.10 12.74
C TRP A 122 14.43 -14.42 12.30
N PRO A 123 15.26 -14.38 11.24
CA PRO A 123 15.84 -15.59 10.65
C PRO A 123 16.82 -16.33 11.58
N PHE A 124 17.35 -15.66 12.61
CA PHE A 124 18.28 -16.28 13.56
C PHE A 124 17.59 -17.05 14.69
N LYS A 125 16.27 -16.90 14.84
CA LYS A 125 15.45 -17.71 15.76
C LYS A 125 14.09 -17.96 15.08
N PRO A 126 14.03 -18.91 14.13
CA PRO A 126 12.82 -19.19 13.36
C PRO A 126 11.59 -19.48 14.21
N SER A 127 11.76 -19.99 15.44
CA SER A 127 10.64 -20.23 16.37
C SER A 127 9.90 -18.97 16.84
N THR A 128 10.36 -17.78 16.47
CA THR A 128 9.73 -16.50 16.80
C THR A 128 9.32 -15.71 15.56
N ASP A 129 9.53 -16.30 14.38
CA ASP A 129 9.10 -15.74 13.10
C ASP A 129 7.61 -16.03 12.91
N LEU A 130 6.85 -15.03 12.47
CA LEU A 130 5.42 -15.17 12.14
C LEU A 130 5.13 -14.94 10.65
N ILE A 131 6.13 -14.49 9.88
CA ILE A 131 5.96 -14.16 8.45
C ILE A 131 5.81 -15.43 7.62
N PHE A 132 6.58 -16.47 7.95
CA PHE A 132 6.62 -17.74 7.22
C PHE A 132 5.69 -18.82 7.78
N ASP A 133 4.88 -18.49 8.79
CA ASP A 133 3.78 -19.37 9.21
C ASP A 133 2.71 -19.39 8.12
N ASP A 134 2.23 -20.58 7.75
CA ASP A 134 1.15 -20.73 6.77
C ASP A 134 -0.22 -20.50 7.44
N ASN A 135 -0.57 -19.22 7.61
CA ASN A 135 -1.82 -18.77 8.20
C ASN A 135 -2.27 -17.47 7.52
N THR A 136 -3.57 -17.17 7.60
CA THR A 136 -4.19 -16.00 6.98
C THR A 136 -4.02 -14.79 7.89
N PRO A 137 -3.31 -13.72 7.48
CA PRO A 137 -3.08 -12.57 8.35
C PRO A 137 -4.39 -11.89 8.75
N ASN A 138 -4.44 -11.37 9.97
CA ASN A 138 -5.61 -10.67 10.52
C ASN A 138 -5.25 -9.29 11.11
N GLY A 139 -6.10 -8.79 12.01
CA GLY A 139 -5.97 -7.49 12.67
C GLY A 139 -6.43 -6.33 11.80
N GLY A 140 -7.10 -5.35 12.43
CA GLY A 140 -7.63 -4.14 11.76
C GLY A 140 -8.17 -4.40 10.36
N ASP A 141 -7.90 -3.46 9.45
CA ASP A 141 -8.26 -3.55 8.03
C ASP A 141 -7.42 -4.61 7.31
N MET A 142 -6.19 -4.86 7.80
CA MET A 142 -5.30 -5.88 7.24
C MET A 142 -6.00 -7.24 7.13
N GLY A 143 -6.82 -7.60 8.12
CA GLY A 143 -7.55 -8.85 8.12
C GLY A 143 -8.60 -8.99 7.04
N ALA A 144 -9.12 -7.91 6.45
CA ALA A 144 -10.05 -7.98 5.32
C ALA A 144 -9.34 -7.78 3.97
N HIS A 145 -8.13 -7.21 3.96
CA HIS A 145 -7.33 -7.03 2.74
C HIS A 145 -6.96 -8.35 2.04
N VAL A 146 -7.01 -9.49 2.73
CA VAL A 146 -6.75 -10.82 2.14
C VAL A 146 -7.76 -11.21 1.07
N TRP A 147 -8.95 -10.61 1.04
CA TRP A 147 -9.93 -10.86 -0.03
C TRP A 147 -9.45 -10.33 -1.40
N GLY A 148 -8.91 -9.11 -1.44
CA GLY A 148 -8.61 -8.43 -2.71
C GLY A 148 -7.65 -9.21 -3.63
N PRO A 149 -6.44 -9.58 -3.18
CA PRO A 149 -5.49 -10.30 -4.03
C PRO A 149 -5.99 -11.69 -4.43
N ALA A 150 -6.79 -12.36 -3.59
CA ALA A 150 -7.45 -13.61 -3.96
C ALA A 150 -8.46 -13.39 -5.09
N TYR A 151 -9.34 -12.38 -4.96
CA TYR A 151 -10.27 -12.00 -6.02
C TYR A 151 -9.57 -11.62 -7.34
N LEU A 152 -8.43 -10.91 -7.23
CA LEU A 152 -7.58 -10.59 -8.38
C LEU A 152 -7.04 -11.84 -9.07
N ARG A 153 -6.56 -12.82 -8.29
CA ARG A 153 -6.00 -14.10 -8.77
C ARG A 153 -7.06 -14.97 -9.42
N ASP A 154 -8.22 -15.09 -8.80
CA ASP A 154 -9.21 -16.11 -9.14
C ASP A 154 -10.22 -15.63 -10.19
N THR A 155 -10.54 -14.34 -10.23
CA THR A 155 -11.57 -13.79 -11.12
C THR A 155 -11.00 -12.85 -12.19
N LEU A 156 -10.19 -11.86 -11.80
CA LEU A 156 -9.80 -10.77 -12.70
C LEU A 156 -8.65 -11.14 -13.65
N LEU A 157 -7.55 -11.69 -13.13
CA LEU A 157 -6.38 -12.04 -13.95
C LEU A 157 -6.66 -13.13 -14.99
N PRO A 158 -7.43 -14.20 -14.70
CA PRO A 158 -7.83 -15.18 -15.71
C PRO A 158 -8.64 -14.56 -16.86
N SER A 159 -9.38 -13.49 -16.55
CA SER A 159 -10.14 -12.69 -17.53
C SER A 159 -9.29 -11.63 -18.26
N GLY A 160 -7.98 -11.56 -17.99
CA GLY A 160 -7.07 -10.57 -18.57
C GLY A 160 -7.28 -9.14 -18.05
N GLN A 161 -7.88 -9.00 -16.86
CA GLN A 161 -8.26 -7.71 -16.28
C GLN A 161 -7.41 -7.35 -15.05
N LEU A 162 -7.24 -6.05 -14.80
CA LEU A 162 -6.56 -5.50 -13.61
C LEU A 162 -7.53 -4.76 -12.67
N ASN A 163 -8.77 -4.60 -13.09
CA ASN A 163 -9.92 -4.08 -12.35
C ASN A 163 -11.19 -4.66 -13.00
N GLY A 164 -12.27 -4.73 -12.24
CA GLY A 164 -13.53 -5.30 -12.69
C GLY A 164 -14.64 -5.04 -11.69
N TRP A 165 -15.72 -5.82 -11.76
CA TRP A 165 -16.78 -5.82 -10.76
C TRP A 165 -16.61 -6.97 -9.77
N SER A 166 -17.12 -6.82 -8.55
CA SER A 166 -17.37 -7.92 -7.60
C SER A 166 -18.75 -7.76 -6.98
N MET A 167 -19.45 -8.88 -6.78
CA MET A 167 -20.74 -8.96 -6.07
C MET A 167 -20.58 -9.16 -4.56
N ASP A 168 -19.35 -9.38 -4.08
CA ASP A 168 -19.06 -9.90 -2.75
C ASP A 168 -19.41 -8.93 -1.63
N TRP A 169 -19.21 -7.63 -1.85
CA TRP A 169 -19.39 -6.57 -0.86
C TRP A 169 -20.40 -5.51 -1.30
N TYR A 170 -21.14 -4.95 -0.34
CA TYR A 170 -22.01 -3.79 -0.54
C TYR A 170 -23.02 -3.94 -1.68
N ALA A 171 -23.56 -5.12 -1.95
CA ALA A 171 -24.41 -5.35 -3.13
C ALA A 171 -23.73 -5.02 -4.48
N GLY A 172 -22.40 -4.98 -4.51
CA GLY A 172 -21.58 -4.81 -5.68
C GLY A 172 -20.62 -3.61 -5.60
N MET A 173 -19.42 -3.75 -6.14
CA MET A 173 -18.44 -2.66 -6.25
C MET A 173 -17.44 -2.86 -7.41
N PRO A 174 -16.89 -1.76 -7.97
CA PRO A 174 -15.83 -1.80 -8.96
C PRO A 174 -14.47 -2.12 -8.30
N ALA A 175 -14.18 -3.42 -8.12
CA ALA A 175 -12.93 -3.93 -7.55
C ALA A 175 -11.69 -3.36 -8.26
N TYR A 176 -10.71 -2.88 -7.48
CA TYR A 176 -9.45 -2.30 -7.96
C TYR A 176 -9.57 -1.02 -8.83
N ARG A 177 -10.76 -0.43 -8.94
CA ARG A 177 -10.95 0.88 -9.58
C ARG A 177 -10.42 2.02 -8.74
N PHE A 178 -10.70 1.97 -7.44
CA PHE A 178 -10.35 3.02 -6.46
C PHE A 178 -9.26 2.60 -5.48
N TYR A 179 -8.91 1.31 -5.45
CA TYR A 179 -7.90 0.72 -4.57
C TYR A 179 -6.65 0.26 -5.35
N MET A 180 -5.57 0.01 -4.61
CA MET A 180 -4.22 -0.15 -5.16
C MET A 180 -3.98 -1.56 -5.71
N VAL A 181 -3.52 -1.64 -6.96
CA VAL A 181 -3.39 -2.91 -7.69
C VAL A 181 -1.98 -3.48 -7.61
N LEU A 182 -0.94 -2.63 -7.64
CA LEU A 182 0.44 -3.10 -7.77
C LEU A 182 0.91 -3.97 -6.57
N PRO A 183 0.63 -3.61 -5.30
CA PRO A 183 0.92 -4.50 -4.17
C PRO A 183 0.15 -5.82 -4.23
N ALA A 184 -1.12 -5.81 -4.66
CA ALA A 184 -1.90 -7.03 -4.82
C ALA A 184 -1.33 -7.95 -5.90
N LEU A 185 -0.89 -7.40 -7.05
CA LEU A 185 -0.19 -8.15 -8.08
C LEU A 185 1.11 -8.77 -7.56
N ALA A 186 1.84 -8.07 -6.69
CA ALA A 186 3.04 -8.62 -6.07
C ALA A 186 2.73 -9.80 -5.13
N ILE A 187 1.59 -9.75 -4.41
CA ILE A 187 1.11 -10.86 -3.57
C ILE A 187 0.77 -12.05 -4.46
N VAL A 188 -0.05 -11.88 -5.50
CA VAL A 188 -0.42 -12.97 -6.42
C VAL A 188 0.81 -13.55 -7.14
N ALA A 189 1.77 -12.71 -7.51
CA ALA A 189 3.01 -13.19 -8.11
C ALA A 189 3.83 -14.06 -7.15
N LEU A 190 3.91 -13.71 -5.87
CA LEU A 190 4.59 -14.52 -4.86
C LEU A 190 3.80 -15.77 -4.45
N ASP A 191 2.47 -15.69 -4.45
CA ASP A 191 1.56 -16.83 -4.21
C ASP A 191 1.73 -17.95 -5.24
N SER A 192 2.25 -17.64 -6.44
CA SER A 192 2.60 -18.67 -7.43
C SER A 192 3.73 -19.62 -7.00
N VAL A 193 4.48 -19.27 -5.95
CA VAL A 193 5.64 -20.05 -5.45
C VAL A 193 5.68 -20.20 -3.93
N LEU A 194 4.88 -19.45 -3.17
CA LEU A 194 4.73 -19.50 -1.71
C LEU A 194 3.25 -19.66 -1.36
N ALA A 195 2.93 -20.16 -0.17
CA ALA A 195 1.54 -20.18 0.30
C ALA A 195 0.98 -18.75 0.43
N TYR A 196 -0.32 -18.58 0.14
CA TYR A 196 -0.99 -17.28 0.07
C TYR A 196 -0.76 -16.39 1.31
N GLY A 197 -0.94 -16.96 2.50
CA GLY A 197 -0.71 -16.24 3.77
C GLY A 197 0.73 -15.72 3.92
N ILE A 198 1.71 -16.53 3.53
CA ILE A 198 3.13 -16.16 3.53
C ILE A 198 3.39 -15.07 2.49
N ALA A 199 2.90 -15.26 1.25
CA ALA A 199 3.05 -14.28 0.17
C ALA A 199 2.49 -12.91 0.57
N PHE A 200 1.30 -12.89 1.17
CA PHE A 200 0.68 -11.68 1.69
C PHE A 200 1.55 -11.00 2.75
N LYS A 201 1.96 -11.75 3.78
CA LYS A 201 2.76 -11.22 4.89
C LYS A 201 4.09 -10.66 4.43
N VAL A 202 4.80 -11.36 3.53
CA VAL A 202 6.07 -10.91 2.94
C VAL A 202 5.91 -9.58 2.20
N VAL A 203 4.88 -9.44 1.36
CA VAL A 203 4.63 -8.17 0.66
C VAL A 203 4.25 -7.07 1.63
N ALA A 204 3.37 -7.36 2.61
CA ALA A 204 2.90 -6.37 3.58
C ALA A 204 4.04 -5.73 4.37
N VAL A 205 5.07 -6.49 4.76
CA VAL A 205 6.24 -5.96 5.50
C VAL A 205 7.35 -5.42 4.60
N SER A 206 7.31 -5.69 3.29
CA SER A 206 8.40 -5.36 2.36
C SER A 206 8.73 -3.87 2.34
N GLY A 207 7.71 -3.01 2.37
CA GLY A 207 7.86 -1.55 2.45
C GLY A 207 8.66 -1.16 3.69
N LEU A 208 8.23 -1.60 4.87
CA LEU A 208 8.91 -1.28 6.13
C LEU A 208 10.37 -1.76 6.16
N ILE A 209 10.61 -3.04 5.83
CA ILE A 209 11.95 -3.64 5.91
C ILE A 209 12.93 -2.94 4.95
N THR A 210 12.47 -2.54 3.77
CA THR A 210 13.31 -1.89 2.76
C THR A 210 13.38 -0.37 2.90
N PHE A 211 12.56 0.23 3.76
CA PHE A 211 12.49 1.68 3.92
C PHE A 211 13.81 2.34 4.38
N PRO A 212 14.53 1.85 5.40
CA PRO A 212 15.83 2.40 5.79
C PRO A 212 16.85 2.38 4.64
N LEU A 213 16.86 1.29 3.85
CA LEU A 213 17.71 1.16 2.67
C LEU A 213 17.33 2.20 1.60
N ALA A 214 16.04 2.45 1.38
CA ALA A 214 15.57 3.46 0.42
C ALA A 214 15.98 4.89 0.85
N CYS A 215 15.90 5.20 2.15
CA CYS A 215 16.39 6.49 2.69
C CYS A 215 17.92 6.65 2.54
N TRP A 216 18.69 5.58 2.78
CA TRP A 216 20.13 5.58 2.47
C TRP A 216 20.39 5.77 0.98
N ALA A 217 19.67 5.05 0.13
CA ALA A 217 19.80 5.12 -1.33
C ALA A 217 19.47 6.53 -1.83
N PHE A 218 18.41 7.17 -1.32
CA PHE A 218 18.10 8.56 -1.56
C PHE A 218 19.28 9.47 -1.22
N GLY A 219 19.81 9.38 0.01
CA GLY A 219 20.96 10.18 0.45
C GLY A 219 22.19 9.98 -0.44
N ARG A 220 22.47 8.72 -0.82
CA ARG A 220 23.62 8.33 -1.64
C ARG A 220 23.49 8.83 -3.08
N LEU A 221 22.31 8.69 -3.70
CA LEU A 221 22.01 9.10 -5.07
C LEU A 221 21.95 10.63 -5.19
N ALA A 222 21.36 11.31 -4.20
CA ALA A 222 21.38 12.76 -4.09
C ALA A 222 22.76 13.36 -3.73
N ARG A 223 23.78 12.50 -3.55
CA ARG A 223 25.17 12.84 -3.18
C ARG A 223 25.31 13.65 -1.89
N PHE A 224 24.50 13.34 -0.89
CA PHE A 224 24.85 13.80 0.45
C PHE A 224 26.19 13.18 0.86
N ARG A 225 27.04 13.98 1.50
CA ARG A 225 28.39 13.57 1.88
C ARG A 225 28.33 12.64 3.08
N TYR A 226 29.25 11.68 3.15
CA TYR A 226 29.41 10.81 4.32
C TYR A 226 29.55 11.67 5.60
N PRO A 227 28.79 11.36 6.67
CA PRO A 227 27.99 10.15 6.93
C PRO A 227 26.47 10.30 6.69
N LEU A 228 26.03 11.31 5.94
CA LEU A 228 24.59 11.62 5.82
C LEU A 228 23.72 10.49 5.23
N PRO A 229 24.14 9.77 4.16
CA PRO A 229 23.35 8.64 3.67
C PRO A 229 23.08 7.58 4.76
N GLU A 230 24.09 7.27 5.58
CA GLU A 230 23.97 6.33 6.69
C GLU A 230 23.04 6.87 7.79
N LEU A 231 23.15 8.16 8.13
CA LEU A 231 22.22 8.81 9.06
C LEU A 231 20.78 8.84 8.52
N PHE A 232 20.58 8.91 7.20
CA PHE A 232 19.24 8.82 6.60
C PHE A 232 18.63 7.42 6.75
N ALA A 233 19.43 6.36 6.78
CA ALA A 233 18.93 5.02 7.12
C ALA A 233 18.33 5.00 8.53
N PHE A 234 19.05 5.57 9.50
CA PHE A 234 18.55 5.70 10.88
C PHE A 234 17.34 6.62 10.98
N ALA A 235 17.31 7.74 10.27
CA ALA A 235 16.14 8.62 10.22
C ALA A 235 14.90 7.90 9.64
N GLY A 236 15.10 7.09 8.58
CA GLY A 236 14.05 6.24 8.02
C GLY A 236 13.56 5.19 9.01
N LEU A 237 14.47 4.56 9.78
CA LEU A 237 14.12 3.63 10.84
C LEU A 237 13.33 4.30 11.97
N ILE A 238 13.74 5.49 12.41
CA ILE A 238 13.03 6.27 13.43
C ILE A 238 11.61 6.60 12.96
N PHE A 239 11.45 7.06 11.72
CA PHE A 239 10.13 7.32 11.13
C PHE A 239 9.27 6.05 11.05
N ALA A 240 9.84 4.94 10.56
CA ALA A 240 9.11 3.68 10.40
C ALA A 240 8.64 3.10 11.74
N LEU A 241 9.35 3.40 12.82
CA LEU A 241 9.04 2.97 14.18
C LEU A 241 8.46 4.08 15.06
N ASP A 242 8.05 5.21 14.48
CA ASP A 242 7.47 6.32 15.23
C ASP A 242 6.11 5.90 15.81
N GLU A 243 5.98 5.96 17.14
CA GLU A 243 4.78 5.58 17.88
C GLU A 243 3.83 6.77 18.11
N SER A 244 4.15 7.98 17.64
CA SER A 244 3.33 9.18 17.87
C SER A 244 2.08 9.28 16.98
N PHE A 245 1.96 8.43 15.96
CA PHE A 245 0.78 8.38 15.10
C PHE A 245 0.46 6.95 14.65
N SER A 246 -0.80 6.70 14.33
CA SER A 246 -1.31 5.49 13.68
C SER A 246 -2.24 5.92 12.55
N ILE A 247 -2.60 4.99 11.64
CA ILE A 247 -3.58 5.18 10.55
C ILE A 247 -3.34 6.38 9.59
N TYR A 248 -2.20 7.06 9.67
CA TYR A 248 -1.85 8.15 8.74
C TYR A 248 -1.07 7.62 7.54
N GLY A 249 -0.17 6.65 7.77
CA GLY A 249 0.59 5.97 6.74
C GLY A 249 2.09 5.91 6.99
N GLY A 250 2.72 4.83 6.51
CA GLY A 250 4.18 4.73 6.36
C GLY A 250 4.98 4.23 7.57
N ASN A 251 4.43 4.27 8.79
CA ASN A 251 5.04 3.66 9.98
C ASN A 251 4.48 2.24 10.25
N LEU A 252 5.05 1.55 11.25
CA LEU A 252 4.70 0.18 11.61
C LEU A 252 3.23 0.07 12.04
N LYS A 253 2.74 0.97 12.91
CA LYS A 253 1.32 0.98 13.33
C LYS A 253 0.36 1.15 12.16
N SER A 254 0.58 2.14 11.29
CA SER A 254 -0.29 2.37 10.13
C SER A 254 -0.22 1.20 9.14
N THR A 255 0.95 0.61 8.93
CA THR A 255 1.10 -0.59 8.08
C THR A 255 0.28 -1.76 8.66
N MET A 256 0.35 -1.99 9.97
CA MET A 256 -0.40 -3.05 10.64
C MET A 256 -1.91 -2.73 10.75
N ALA A 257 -2.31 -1.47 10.70
CA ALA A 257 -3.71 -1.10 10.59
C ALA A 257 -4.32 -1.56 9.25
N GLY A 258 -3.52 -1.70 8.19
CA GLY A 258 -3.96 -2.06 6.83
C GLY A 258 -3.20 -1.33 5.72
N GLU A 259 -2.39 -0.33 6.05
CA GLU A 259 -1.83 0.62 5.08
C GLU A 259 -0.46 0.17 4.53
N PHE A 260 -0.29 -1.14 4.32
CA PHE A 260 0.97 -1.69 3.85
C PHE A 260 1.33 -1.24 2.42
N SER A 261 0.34 -0.99 1.58
CA SER A 261 0.53 -0.40 0.25
C SER A 261 1.15 1.01 0.33
N PHE A 262 0.81 1.77 1.38
CA PHE A 262 1.39 3.09 1.64
C PHE A 262 2.88 3.01 1.94
N SER A 263 3.30 2.08 2.80
CA SER A 263 4.72 1.92 3.16
C SER A 263 5.58 1.45 1.98
N ILE A 264 5.02 0.60 1.11
CA ILE A 264 5.65 0.22 -0.17
C ILE A 264 5.80 1.43 -1.08
N ALA A 265 4.74 2.22 -1.28
CA ALA A 265 4.77 3.41 -2.12
C ALA A 265 5.77 4.47 -1.60
N MET A 266 5.87 4.65 -0.28
CA MET A 266 6.84 5.54 0.37
C MET A 266 8.29 5.12 0.09
N THR A 267 8.58 3.82 0.19
CA THR A 267 9.89 3.25 -0.13
C THR A 267 10.27 3.52 -1.58
N LEU A 268 9.35 3.24 -2.52
CA LEU A 268 9.54 3.50 -3.94
C LEU A 268 9.73 5.00 -4.21
N THR A 269 9.00 5.86 -3.51
CA THR A 269 9.13 7.32 -3.60
C THR A 269 10.53 7.78 -3.22
N MET A 270 11.09 7.32 -2.10
CA MET A 270 12.44 7.69 -1.67
C MET A 270 13.51 7.25 -2.69
N LEU A 271 13.41 6.03 -3.20
CA LEU A 271 14.31 5.54 -4.26
C LEU A 271 14.15 6.37 -5.55
N GLY A 272 12.92 6.63 -5.97
CA GLY A 272 12.57 7.40 -7.17
C GLY A 272 13.07 8.85 -7.11
N LEU A 273 12.91 9.52 -5.97
CA LEU A 273 13.43 10.87 -5.74
C LEU A 273 14.96 10.89 -5.70
N GLY A 274 15.60 9.83 -5.20
CA GLY A 274 17.05 9.68 -5.26
C GLY A 274 17.54 9.60 -6.71
N LEU A 275 16.89 8.77 -7.53
CA LEU A 275 17.17 8.65 -8.97
C LEU A 275 16.91 9.96 -9.71
N LEU A 276 15.82 10.65 -9.39
CA LEU A 276 15.49 11.97 -9.94
C LEU A 276 16.57 13.00 -9.59
N ALA A 277 16.95 13.13 -8.32
CA ALA A 277 18.00 14.06 -7.88
C ALA A 277 19.32 13.77 -8.60
N ARG A 278 19.71 12.50 -8.71
CA ARG A 278 20.93 12.10 -9.43
C ARG A 278 20.85 12.41 -10.92
N GLY A 279 19.69 12.21 -11.53
CA GLY A 279 19.46 12.46 -12.94
C GLY A 279 19.36 13.94 -13.29
N LEU A 280 18.79 14.79 -12.41
CA LEU A 280 18.82 16.24 -12.56
C LEU A 280 20.26 16.77 -12.60
N GLU A 281 21.15 16.18 -11.81
CA GLU A 281 22.56 16.55 -11.83
C GLU A 281 23.29 16.06 -13.08
N THR A 282 23.08 14.79 -13.47
CA THR A 282 23.95 14.09 -14.42
C THR A 282 23.35 13.85 -15.81
N GLY A 283 22.05 14.07 -15.97
CA GLY A 283 21.27 13.71 -17.15
C GLY A 283 21.04 12.20 -17.33
N LYS A 284 21.53 11.37 -16.38
CA LYS A 284 21.37 9.91 -16.36
C LYS A 284 20.07 9.48 -15.68
N TYR A 285 19.78 8.17 -15.69
CA TYR A 285 18.67 7.53 -14.93
C TYR A 285 17.25 7.91 -15.33
N ARG A 286 17.04 8.63 -16.43
CA ARG A 286 15.72 9.05 -16.93
C ARG A 286 14.65 7.95 -16.87
N VAL A 287 14.96 6.76 -17.42
CA VAL A 287 13.99 5.64 -17.47
C VAL A 287 13.71 5.08 -16.07
N TRP A 288 14.75 4.86 -15.26
CA TRP A 288 14.60 4.30 -13.92
C TRP A 288 13.85 5.25 -12.98
N ALA A 289 14.15 6.55 -13.05
CA ALA A 289 13.39 7.55 -12.31
C ALA A 289 11.91 7.51 -12.68
N SER A 290 11.57 7.45 -13.98
CA SER A 290 10.17 7.38 -14.42
C SER A 290 9.45 6.12 -13.96
N VAL A 291 10.09 4.95 -14.12
CA VAL A 291 9.48 3.66 -13.75
C VAL A 291 9.23 3.57 -12.24
N ILE A 292 10.21 3.95 -11.42
CA ILE A 292 10.09 3.86 -9.97
C ILE A 292 9.10 4.89 -9.41
N LEU A 293 9.08 6.12 -9.94
CA LEU A 293 8.08 7.12 -9.54
C LEU A 293 6.68 6.71 -9.98
N ALA A 294 6.51 6.13 -11.18
CA ALA A 294 5.21 5.63 -11.62
C ALA A 294 4.74 4.45 -10.77
N ALA A 295 5.64 3.52 -10.42
CA ALA A 295 5.37 2.43 -9.50
C ALA A 295 4.93 2.92 -8.12
N ALA A 296 5.54 4.00 -7.60
CA ALA A 296 5.09 4.63 -6.37
C ALA A 296 3.66 5.20 -6.50
N CYS A 297 3.34 5.89 -7.61
CA CYS A 297 2.01 6.45 -7.85
C CYS A 297 0.90 5.38 -7.93
N VAL A 298 1.14 4.25 -8.59
CA VAL A 298 0.13 3.17 -8.74
C VAL A 298 0.11 2.20 -7.55
N SER A 299 1.06 2.33 -6.61
CA SER A 299 1.05 1.58 -5.35
C SER A 299 0.17 2.23 -4.28
N HIS A 300 0.03 3.57 -4.29
CA HIS A 300 -0.85 4.27 -3.36
C HIS A 300 -1.27 5.67 -3.84
N GLY A 301 -2.57 5.94 -3.93
CA GLY A 301 -3.14 7.22 -4.38
C GLY A 301 -2.70 8.44 -3.57
N ILE A 302 -2.75 8.37 -2.24
CA ILE A 302 -2.24 9.47 -1.37
C ILE A 302 -0.74 9.72 -1.60
N VAL A 303 0.08 8.67 -1.69
CA VAL A 303 1.53 8.83 -1.93
C VAL A 303 1.80 9.34 -3.35
N ALA A 304 0.89 9.15 -4.32
CA ALA A 304 0.99 9.80 -5.62
C ALA A 304 0.99 11.34 -5.51
N ILE A 305 0.28 11.91 -4.54
CA ILE A 305 0.34 13.36 -4.21
C ILE A 305 1.75 13.72 -3.74
N TYR A 306 2.36 12.90 -2.89
CA TYR A 306 3.72 13.11 -2.38
C TYR A 306 4.73 13.12 -3.51
N VAL A 307 4.64 12.13 -4.40
CA VAL A 307 5.47 12.02 -5.60
C VAL A 307 5.29 13.25 -6.48
N ALA A 308 4.06 13.64 -6.79
CA ALA A 308 3.76 14.77 -7.67
C ALA A 308 4.34 16.08 -7.13
N VAL A 309 4.13 16.39 -5.85
CA VAL A 309 4.63 17.61 -5.21
C VAL A 309 6.15 17.57 -5.08
N ALA A 310 6.71 16.50 -4.51
CA ALA A 310 8.15 16.41 -4.25
C ALA A 310 8.96 16.39 -5.55
N ALA A 311 8.58 15.59 -6.54
CA ALA A 311 9.28 15.56 -7.82
C ALA A 311 9.22 16.92 -8.54
N THR A 312 8.09 17.62 -8.45
CA THR A 312 7.93 18.96 -9.01
C THR A 312 8.85 19.98 -8.34
N VAL A 313 8.90 20.02 -7.00
CA VAL A 313 9.78 20.94 -6.27
C VAL A 313 11.26 20.64 -6.57
N PHE A 314 11.66 19.37 -6.60
CA PHE A 314 13.01 18.97 -6.96
C PHE A 314 13.34 19.41 -8.40
N ALA A 315 12.42 19.23 -9.34
CA ALA A 315 12.61 19.67 -10.72
C ALA A 315 12.72 21.20 -10.84
N MET A 316 11.86 21.96 -10.14
CA MET A 316 11.84 23.42 -10.18
C MET A 316 13.12 24.04 -9.61
N LEU A 317 13.65 23.51 -8.51
CA LEU A 317 14.89 24.04 -7.91
C LEU A 317 16.14 23.77 -8.75
N TRP A 318 16.08 22.79 -9.65
CA TRP A 318 17.18 22.42 -10.54
C TRP A 318 16.97 22.92 -11.98
N VAL A 319 15.89 23.62 -12.29
CA VAL A 319 15.50 23.92 -13.67
C VAL A 319 16.51 24.85 -14.37
N ASP A 320 16.91 24.47 -15.58
CA ASP A 320 17.61 25.34 -16.53
C ASP A 320 17.28 24.94 -17.98
N ARG A 321 17.83 25.67 -18.95
CA ARG A 321 17.56 25.46 -20.39
C ARG A 321 17.88 24.04 -20.90
N LYS A 322 18.85 23.34 -20.31
CA LYS A 322 19.25 21.98 -20.72
C LYS A 322 18.51 20.91 -19.91
N ARG A 323 18.34 21.14 -18.61
CA ARG A 323 17.65 20.24 -17.67
C ARG A 323 16.16 20.14 -17.91
N ILE A 324 15.53 21.14 -18.51
CA ILE A 324 14.09 21.11 -18.81
C ILE A 324 13.69 19.89 -19.65
N TRP A 325 14.52 19.47 -20.61
CA TRP A 325 14.23 18.28 -21.41
C TRP A 325 14.32 16.99 -20.61
N TYR A 326 15.29 16.90 -19.69
CA TYR A 326 15.36 15.79 -18.75
C TYR A 326 14.09 15.75 -17.89
N ILE A 327 13.73 16.87 -17.26
CA ILE A 327 12.55 17.02 -16.40
C ILE A 327 11.28 16.62 -17.14
N LEU A 328 11.02 17.20 -18.32
CA LEU A 328 9.84 16.91 -19.12
C LEU A 328 9.79 15.44 -19.54
N SER A 329 10.93 14.88 -19.97
CA SER A 329 10.97 13.48 -20.38
C SER A 329 10.74 12.52 -19.21
N VAL A 330 11.22 12.83 -18.00
CA VAL A 330 10.93 12.03 -16.81
C VAL A 330 9.45 12.17 -16.43
N GLY A 331 8.96 13.39 -16.29
CA GLY A 331 7.59 13.68 -15.85
C GLY A 331 6.53 13.11 -16.80
N VAL A 332 6.64 13.37 -18.10
CA VAL A 332 5.70 12.83 -19.10
C VAL A 332 5.71 11.31 -19.10
N THR A 333 6.90 10.69 -19.03
CA THR A 333 6.98 9.22 -19.01
C THR A 333 6.38 8.65 -17.73
N THR A 334 6.60 9.28 -16.57
CA THR A 334 5.98 8.87 -15.29
C THR A 334 4.45 8.92 -15.38
N VAL A 335 3.89 10.05 -15.84
CA VAL A 335 2.44 10.24 -15.97
C VAL A 335 1.84 9.20 -16.92
N LEU A 336 2.48 8.98 -18.08
CA LEU A 336 2.02 7.98 -19.03
C LEU A 336 2.07 6.56 -18.44
N LEU A 337 3.15 6.18 -17.77
CA LEU A 337 3.27 4.84 -17.14
C LEU A 337 2.25 4.61 -16.02
N ALA A 338 1.82 5.65 -15.31
CA ALA A 338 0.81 5.56 -14.26
C ALA A 338 -0.64 5.70 -14.78
N ALA A 339 -0.81 6.03 -16.07
CA ALA A 339 -2.10 6.43 -16.63
C ALA A 339 -3.18 5.34 -16.55
N TRP A 340 -2.82 4.07 -16.73
CA TRP A 340 -3.74 2.93 -16.69
C TRP A 340 -4.53 2.79 -15.39
N TRP A 341 -4.02 3.33 -14.27
CA TRP A 341 -4.71 3.31 -12.98
C TRP A 341 -5.19 4.72 -12.58
N VAL A 342 -4.29 5.72 -12.64
CA VAL A 342 -4.63 7.10 -12.24
C VAL A 342 -5.73 7.71 -13.11
N GLY A 343 -5.74 7.40 -14.41
CA GLY A 343 -6.75 7.90 -15.33
C GLY A 343 -8.16 7.38 -15.02
N PRO A 344 -8.36 6.05 -14.96
CA PRO A 344 -9.62 5.44 -14.54
C PRO A 344 -10.09 5.90 -13.15
N PHE A 345 -9.18 6.04 -12.19
CA PHE A 345 -9.47 6.60 -10.86
C PHE A 345 -10.06 8.01 -10.98
N LEU A 346 -9.33 8.96 -11.58
CA LEU A 346 -9.74 10.36 -11.65
C LEU A 346 -11.01 10.56 -12.50
N SER A 347 -11.23 9.75 -13.53
CA SER A 347 -12.42 9.86 -14.38
C SER A 347 -13.70 9.33 -13.74
N ASN A 348 -13.62 8.62 -12.60
CA ASN A 348 -14.78 8.00 -11.96
C ASN A 348 -14.90 8.28 -10.47
N HIS A 349 -14.08 9.17 -9.92
CA HIS A 349 -14.10 9.51 -8.49
C HIS A 349 -15.46 10.09 -8.02
N ASP A 350 -16.30 10.59 -8.93
CA ASP A 350 -17.68 11.01 -8.66
C ASP A 350 -18.64 9.86 -8.31
N PHE A 351 -18.20 8.60 -8.43
CA PHE A 351 -18.95 7.41 -8.03
C PHE A 351 -18.43 6.77 -6.73
N MET A 352 -17.42 7.37 -6.11
CA MET A 352 -16.96 6.96 -4.79
C MET A 352 -17.94 7.43 -3.71
N THR A 353 -18.04 6.66 -2.62
CA THR A 353 -18.74 7.13 -1.41
C THR A 353 -17.85 8.08 -0.64
N ASP A 354 -18.39 9.25 -0.30
CA ASP A 354 -17.76 10.16 0.65
C ASP A 354 -18.06 9.70 2.07
N MET A 355 -17.02 9.28 2.80
CA MET A 355 -17.12 8.89 4.21
C MET A 355 -17.35 10.08 5.13
N LYS A 356 -17.18 11.31 4.63
CA LYS A 356 -17.32 12.58 5.35
C LYS A 356 -16.44 12.61 6.60
N TYR A 357 -15.19 12.12 6.48
CA TYR A 357 -14.23 12.11 7.58
C TYR A 357 -14.08 13.50 8.20
N GLU A 358 -14.06 13.61 9.54
CA GLU A 358 -13.73 14.89 10.17
C GLU A 358 -12.34 15.32 9.76
N ALA A 359 -12.25 16.51 9.22
CA ALA A 359 -11.00 17.21 9.12
C ALA A 359 -10.38 17.41 10.51
N ARG A 360 -9.06 17.25 10.61
CA ARG A 360 -8.32 17.64 11.82
C ARG A 360 -7.67 19.02 11.63
N PRO A 361 -7.58 19.85 12.68
CA PRO A 361 -8.02 19.56 14.04
C PRO A 361 -9.54 19.63 14.19
N SER A 362 -10.06 18.76 15.06
CA SER A 362 -11.48 18.63 15.42
C SER A 362 -11.70 18.78 16.93
N GLY A 363 -12.63 19.65 17.33
CA GLY A 363 -12.92 19.89 18.75
C GLY A 363 -11.89 20.78 19.46
N ALA A 364 -12.06 20.96 20.77
CA ALA A 364 -11.23 21.87 21.58
C ALA A 364 -9.90 21.26 22.05
N GLU A 365 -9.79 19.92 22.05
CA GLU A 365 -8.61 19.17 22.52
C GLU A 365 -7.65 18.79 21.38
N ASP A 366 -8.01 19.08 20.13
CA ASP A 366 -7.17 18.84 18.96
C ASP A 366 -6.68 20.16 18.38
N SER A 367 -5.42 20.20 17.95
CA SER A 367 -4.83 21.40 17.39
C SER A 367 -3.84 21.09 16.27
N TYR A 368 -3.65 22.06 15.38
CA TYR A 368 -2.57 21.98 14.40
C TYR A 368 -1.19 21.82 15.05
N TRP A 369 -1.02 22.32 16.28
CA TRP A 369 0.23 22.14 17.00
C TRP A 369 0.47 20.67 17.31
N ASP A 370 -0.53 19.97 17.85
CA ASP A 370 -0.44 18.54 18.17
C ASP A 370 -0.28 17.69 16.90
N MET A 371 -0.90 18.12 15.79
CA MET A 371 -0.69 17.48 14.49
C MET A 371 0.73 17.66 13.96
N PHE A 372 1.36 18.84 14.07
CA PHE A 372 2.72 19.03 13.56
C PHE A 372 3.82 18.58 14.52
N PHE A 373 3.50 18.48 15.81
CA PHE A 373 4.41 18.12 16.89
C PHE A 373 3.75 17.05 17.77
N PRO A 374 3.61 15.80 17.27
CA PRO A 374 2.86 14.74 17.93
C PRO A 374 3.66 14.01 19.04
N GLN A 375 4.92 14.37 19.25
CA GLN A 375 5.78 13.73 20.25
C GLN A 375 5.76 14.54 21.55
N VAL A 376 6.40 14.00 22.59
CA VAL A 376 6.60 14.77 23.82
C VAL A 376 7.40 16.05 23.51
N THR A 377 7.02 17.17 24.12
CA THR A 377 7.52 18.52 23.78
C THR A 377 9.05 18.59 23.68
N THR A 378 9.78 17.93 24.58
CA THR A 378 11.25 17.92 24.57
C THR A 378 11.82 17.27 23.31
N ILE A 379 11.22 16.18 22.84
CA ILE A 379 11.66 15.49 21.62
C ILE A 379 11.31 16.33 20.40
N ASP A 380 10.09 16.88 20.31
CA ASP A 380 9.72 17.72 19.16
C ASP A 380 10.58 18.98 19.05
N VAL A 381 10.88 19.65 20.17
CA VAL A 381 11.79 20.79 20.20
C VAL A 381 13.18 20.38 19.71
N LEU A 382 13.71 19.24 20.18
CA LEU A 382 15.02 18.74 19.76
C LEU A 382 15.05 18.42 18.26
N VAL A 383 14.12 17.58 17.78
CA VAL A 383 14.02 17.13 16.39
C VAL A 383 13.84 18.34 15.46
N THR A 384 12.94 19.25 15.80
CA THR A 384 12.65 20.44 14.99
C THR A 384 13.82 21.41 14.97
N THR A 385 14.48 21.65 16.11
CA THR A 385 15.67 22.52 16.17
C THR A 385 16.78 21.97 15.28
N LEU A 386 17.06 20.68 15.37
CA LEU A 386 18.06 20.02 14.52
C LEU A 386 17.65 20.06 13.03
N ALA A 387 16.36 19.87 12.71
CA ALA A 387 15.86 19.96 11.35
C ALA A 387 16.01 21.36 10.75
N VAL A 388 15.71 22.41 11.53
CA VAL A 388 15.93 23.81 11.14
C VAL A 388 17.41 24.08 10.89
N ILE A 389 18.30 23.60 11.76
CA ILE A 389 19.75 23.69 11.55
C ILE A 389 20.15 22.99 10.25
N GLY A 390 19.61 21.80 9.97
CA GLY A 390 19.86 21.05 8.74
C GLY A 390 19.40 21.79 7.47
N LEU A 391 18.24 22.44 7.52
CA LEU A 391 17.74 23.27 6.43
C LEU A 391 18.62 24.50 6.21
N VAL A 392 18.93 25.24 7.27
CA VAL A 392 19.80 26.43 7.20
C VAL A 392 21.18 26.06 6.66
N ALA A 393 21.75 24.95 7.11
CA ALA A 393 23.02 24.44 6.60
C ALA A 393 22.93 24.03 5.11
N SER A 394 21.82 23.42 4.69
CA SER A 394 21.59 23.08 3.28
C SER A 394 21.53 24.33 2.40
N ILE A 395 20.89 25.41 2.86
CA ILE A 395 20.87 26.71 2.18
C ILE A 395 22.30 27.30 2.14
N ALA A 396 22.99 27.35 3.28
CA ALA A 396 24.33 27.91 3.40
C ALA A 396 25.35 27.18 2.51
N ARG A 397 25.21 25.85 2.38
CA ARG A 397 26.06 25.00 1.52
C ARG A 397 25.56 24.88 0.09
N ARG A 398 24.45 25.55 -0.27
CA ARG A 398 23.80 25.46 -1.59
C ARG A 398 23.46 24.03 -2.01
N ASN A 399 23.12 23.19 -1.05
CA ASN A 399 22.63 21.84 -1.32
C ASN A 399 21.16 21.92 -1.72
N LEU A 400 20.90 22.04 -3.02
CA LEU A 400 19.56 22.17 -3.58
C LEU A 400 18.62 21.05 -3.16
N THR A 401 19.12 19.82 -2.98
CA THR A 401 18.30 18.70 -2.54
C THR A 401 17.86 18.85 -1.08
N GLY A 402 18.75 19.27 -0.19
CA GLY A 402 18.40 19.58 1.20
C GLY A 402 17.43 20.77 1.30
N VAL A 403 17.60 21.77 0.43
CA VAL A 403 16.64 22.89 0.32
C VAL A 403 15.29 22.39 -0.17
N ALA A 404 15.25 21.50 -1.18
CA ALA A 404 14.02 20.91 -1.70
C ALA A 404 13.24 20.18 -0.62
N MET A 405 13.92 19.40 0.23
CA MET A 405 13.29 18.73 1.38
C MET A 405 12.59 19.73 2.32
N GLY A 406 13.24 20.85 2.64
CA GLY A 406 12.62 21.89 3.48
C GLY A 406 11.45 22.61 2.81
N VAL A 407 11.57 22.95 1.52
CA VAL A 407 10.47 23.58 0.77
C VAL A 407 9.26 22.65 0.71
N VAL A 408 9.49 21.36 0.44
CA VAL A 408 8.44 20.35 0.43
C VAL A 408 7.80 20.22 1.82
N SER A 409 8.56 20.23 2.91
CA SER A 409 8.00 20.26 4.27
C SER A 409 7.03 21.42 4.49
N PHE A 410 7.40 22.64 4.08
CA PHE A 410 6.51 23.81 4.22
C PHE A 410 5.27 23.71 3.35
N ILE A 411 5.38 23.16 2.13
CA ILE A 411 4.22 22.93 1.26
C ILE A 411 3.26 21.93 1.90
N PHE A 412 3.77 20.85 2.49
CA PHE A 412 2.92 19.85 3.14
C PHE A 412 2.26 20.36 4.42
N VAL A 413 2.96 21.20 5.21
CA VAL A 413 2.31 21.95 6.30
C VAL A 413 1.16 22.78 5.75
N ALA A 414 1.39 23.58 4.70
CA ALA A 414 0.34 24.39 4.08
C ALA A 414 -0.81 23.54 3.51
N PHE A 415 -0.52 22.38 2.93
CA PHE A 415 -1.55 21.48 2.40
C PHE A 415 -2.39 20.85 3.49
N VAL A 416 -1.83 20.54 4.67
CA VAL A 416 -2.63 20.07 5.82
C VAL A 416 -3.66 21.12 6.25
N TYR A 417 -3.33 22.41 6.14
CA TYR A 417 -4.28 23.51 6.38
C TYR A 417 -5.30 23.67 5.25
N VAL A 418 -4.84 23.71 3.99
CA VAL A 418 -5.70 23.99 2.83
C VAL A 418 -6.63 22.83 2.51
N ALA A 419 -6.19 21.59 2.73
CA ALA A 419 -6.97 20.39 2.50
C ALA A 419 -7.88 20.03 3.69
N ARG A 420 -8.11 20.95 4.63
CA ARG A 420 -9.03 20.73 5.76
C ARG A 420 -10.39 20.28 5.24
N ASP A 421 -10.96 21.03 4.30
CA ASP A 421 -12.22 20.69 3.64
C ASP A 421 -12.00 19.81 2.40
N SER A 422 -10.96 18.97 2.44
CA SER A 422 -10.47 18.14 1.33
C SER A 422 -9.77 18.90 0.19
N LEU A 423 -9.24 18.15 -0.80
CA LEU A 423 -8.61 18.74 -1.99
C LEU A 423 -9.67 19.24 -2.98
N PRO A 424 -9.45 20.40 -3.63
CA PRO A 424 -10.28 20.85 -4.74
C PRO A 424 -10.41 19.76 -5.81
N PHE A 425 -11.59 19.65 -6.41
CA PHE A 425 -11.96 18.70 -7.48
C PHE A 425 -12.16 17.24 -7.06
N ILE A 426 -11.42 16.68 -6.11
CA ILE A 426 -11.57 15.25 -5.72
C ILE A 426 -12.52 15.07 -4.53
N GLY A 427 -12.50 15.98 -3.55
CA GLY A 427 -13.45 15.96 -2.43
C GLY A 427 -13.25 14.88 -1.35
N LEU A 428 -12.30 13.94 -1.48
CA LEU A 428 -12.22 12.74 -0.61
C LEU A 428 -10.91 12.56 0.22
N LEU A 429 -10.09 13.60 0.41
CA LEU A 429 -8.85 13.51 1.20
C LEU A 429 -9.06 13.89 2.67
N TRP A 430 -8.83 12.93 3.57
CA TRP A 430 -8.65 13.21 5.00
C TRP A 430 -7.28 13.85 5.28
N ASN A 431 -7.24 15.10 5.72
CA ASN A 431 -6.00 15.90 5.76
C ASN A 431 -4.83 15.36 6.61
N PRO A 432 -5.00 14.57 7.69
CA PRO A 432 -3.87 13.99 8.43
C PRO A 432 -3.04 13.01 7.59
N ARG A 433 -3.64 12.45 6.53
CA ARG A 433 -2.95 11.62 5.53
C ARG A 433 -1.80 12.35 4.82
N LEU A 434 -1.61 13.65 5.01
CA LEU A 434 -0.47 14.41 4.46
C LEU A 434 0.70 14.55 5.46
N LEU A 435 0.47 14.33 6.75
CA LEU A 435 1.47 14.49 7.81
C LEU A 435 2.67 13.54 7.72
N PRO A 436 2.52 12.24 7.33
CA PRO A 436 3.67 11.32 7.27
C PRO A 436 4.83 11.84 6.43
N TRP A 437 4.54 12.50 5.31
CA TRP A 437 5.57 13.07 4.47
C TRP A 437 6.32 14.22 5.14
N PHE A 438 5.60 15.09 5.86
CA PHE A 438 6.21 16.15 6.65
C PHE A 438 7.12 15.59 7.76
N TYR A 439 6.66 14.58 8.50
CA TYR A 439 7.44 13.94 9.56
C TYR A 439 8.72 13.30 9.01
N LEU A 440 8.64 12.57 7.89
CA LEU A 440 9.81 11.97 7.26
C LEU A 440 10.84 13.02 6.86
N MET A 441 10.43 14.07 6.14
CA MET A 441 11.34 15.14 5.72
C MET A 441 11.99 15.83 6.93
N ARG A 442 11.23 16.02 8.02
CA ARG A 442 11.75 16.56 9.29
C ARG A 442 12.84 15.68 9.89
N TYR A 443 12.66 14.36 9.94
CA TYR A 443 13.70 13.44 10.41
C TYR A 443 14.95 13.40 9.53
N LEU A 444 14.79 13.47 8.21
CA LEU A 444 15.92 13.54 7.30
C LEU A 444 16.69 14.87 7.45
N LEU A 445 15.99 16.00 7.60
CA LEU A 445 16.61 17.29 7.89
C LEU A 445 17.29 17.31 9.27
N MET A 446 16.71 16.65 10.28
CA MET A 446 17.35 16.46 11.59
C MET A 446 18.70 15.74 11.43
N ALA A 447 18.76 14.66 10.63
CA ALA A 447 20.02 13.98 10.33
C ALA A 447 21.05 14.90 9.65
N VAL A 448 20.61 15.82 8.77
CA VAL A 448 21.48 16.86 8.23
C VAL A 448 22.01 17.78 9.33
N GLY A 449 21.14 18.27 10.22
CA GLY A 449 21.52 19.15 11.33
C GLY A 449 22.54 18.52 12.29
N VAL A 450 22.34 17.24 12.64
CA VAL A 450 23.27 16.48 13.50
C VAL A 450 24.67 16.42 12.88
N ALA A 451 24.76 16.09 11.57
CA ALA A 451 26.05 16.03 10.90
C ALA A 451 26.74 17.39 10.82
N GLU A 452 25.97 18.46 10.58
CA GLU A 452 26.49 19.82 10.46
C GLU A 452 27.01 20.36 11.80
N ILE A 453 26.31 20.10 12.90
CA ILE A 453 26.78 20.45 14.25
C ILE A 453 28.09 19.73 14.57
N ALA A 454 28.18 18.43 14.26
CA ALA A 454 29.40 17.67 14.51
C ALA A 454 30.59 18.18 13.69
N VAL A 455 30.37 18.52 12.41
CA VAL A 455 31.40 19.13 11.56
C VAL A 455 31.82 20.50 12.10
N LEU A 456 30.87 21.35 12.50
CA LEU A 456 31.16 22.66 13.08
C LEU A 456 31.97 22.55 14.37
N ALA A 457 31.58 21.65 15.28
CA ALA A 457 32.28 21.41 16.53
C ALA A 457 33.73 20.95 16.30
N VAL A 458 33.95 20.03 15.36
CA VAL A 458 35.31 19.57 15.03
C VAL A 458 36.14 20.66 14.36
N ASN A 459 35.55 21.45 13.46
CA ASN A 459 36.26 22.55 12.80
C ASN A 459 36.65 23.64 13.80
N LEU A 460 35.78 23.93 14.77
CA LEU A 460 36.06 24.85 15.88
C LEU A 460 37.22 24.35 16.75
N VAL A 461 37.19 23.07 17.16
CA VAL A 461 38.25 22.48 17.99
C VAL A 461 39.58 22.38 17.22
N ARG A 462 39.54 22.12 15.91
CA ARG A 462 40.74 21.94 15.07
C ARG A 462 41.20 23.22 14.37
N ASN A 463 40.60 24.38 14.65
CA ASN A 463 40.88 25.66 13.99
C ASN A 463 40.93 25.56 12.45
N ARG A 464 39.95 24.87 11.86
CA ARG A 464 39.82 24.72 10.39
C ARG A 464 38.77 25.68 9.83
N PRO A 465 38.84 26.05 8.54
CA PRO A 465 37.79 26.85 7.91
C PRO A 465 36.44 26.14 7.99
N ASN A 466 35.35 26.88 8.23
CA ASN A 466 33.99 26.32 8.29
C ASN A 466 33.56 25.61 6.99
N THR A 467 34.27 25.85 5.88
CA THR A 467 34.04 25.20 4.59
C THR A 467 34.64 23.79 4.49
N SER A 468 35.58 23.41 5.36
CA SER A 468 36.18 22.08 5.31
C SER A 468 35.21 21.02 5.82
N TRP A 469 34.86 20.07 4.95
CA TRP A 469 34.09 18.89 5.37
C TRP A 469 34.98 18.00 6.25
N GLY A 470 34.39 17.41 7.29
CA GLY A 470 35.13 16.60 8.28
C GLY A 470 35.87 15.42 7.66
N SER A 471 36.91 14.92 8.36
CA SER A 471 37.59 13.68 7.95
C SER A 471 36.66 12.48 8.08
N TRP A 472 37.01 11.36 7.42
CA TRP A 472 36.26 10.10 7.56
C TRP A 472 36.08 9.67 9.02
N SER A 473 37.03 10.00 9.90
CA SER A 473 36.94 9.73 11.34
C SER A 473 35.88 10.57 12.04
N THR A 474 35.72 11.85 11.69
CA THR A 474 34.64 12.70 12.20
C THR A 474 33.29 12.16 11.75
N GLY A 475 33.14 11.86 10.45
CA GLY A 475 31.89 11.29 9.95
C GLY A 475 31.53 9.97 10.62
N THR A 476 32.51 9.09 10.86
CA THR A 476 32.28 7.80 11.53
C THR A 476 31.91 7.98 13.00
N ALA A 477 32.54 8.94 13.71
CA ALA A 477 32.17 9.26 15.09
C ALA A 477 30.76 9.85 15.18
N THR A 478 30.38 10.73 14.25
CA THR A 478 29.01 11.26 14.14
C THR A 478 28.00 10.17 13.87
N LEU A 479 28.30 9.25 12.94
CA LEU A 479 27.44 8.11 12.63
C LEU A 479 27.29 7.18 13.83
N ALA A 480 28.39 6.83 14.49
CA ALA A 480 28.37 5.97 15.67
C ALA A 480 27.57 6.61 16.82
N GLY A 481 27.78 7.90 17.10
CA GLY A 481 27.05 8.63 18.12
C GLY A 481 25.55 8.77 17.80
N GLY A 482 25.21 9.18 16.57
CA GLY A 482 23.83 9.33 16.13
C GLY A 482 23.08 8.00 16.04
N GLY A 483 23.71 6.97 15.48
CA GLY A 483 23.16 5.62 15.41
C GLY A 483 22.97 4.99 16.79
N LEU A 484 23.94 5.13 17.70
CA LEU A 484 23.79 4.66 19.07
C LEU A 484 22.67 5.39 19.80
N ALA A 485 22.56 6.71 19.66
CA ALA A 485 21.46 7.48 20.25
C ALA A 485 20.09 7.01 19.73
N ALA A 486 19.96 6.79 18.42
CA ALA A 486 18.74 6.25 17.82
C ALA A 486 18.39 4.86 18.37
N LEU A 487 19.38 3.96 18.46
CA LEU A 487 19.18 2.61 18.99
C LEU A 487 18.85 2.60 20.50
N LEU A 488 19.41 3.53 21.28
CA LEU A 488 19.09 3.66 22.70
C LEU A 488 17.65 4.13 22.90
N VAL A 489 17.21 5.14 22.13
CA VAL A 489 15.82 5.64 22.18
C VAL A 489 14.84 4.55 21.75
N LEU A 490 15.07 3.92 20.60
CA LEU A 490 14.20 2.85 20.09
C LEU A 490 14.23 1.62 21.03
N GLY A 491 15.41 1.25 21.52
CA GLY A 491 15.54 0.14 22.47
C GLY A 491 14.83 0.41 23.79
N PHE A 492 14.81 1.65 24.27
CA PHE A 492 14.04 2.03 25.46
C PHE A 492 12.53 1.95 25.19
N MET A 493 12.09 2.45 24.03
CA MET A 493 10.68 2.48 23.62
C MET A 493 10.10 1.06 23.48
N PHE A 494 10.82 0.16 22.80
CA PHE A 494 10.44 -1.24 22.57
C PHE A 494 10.85 -2.20 23.71
N GLU A 495 11.37 -1.70 24.84
CA GLU A 495 11.75 -2.54 26.00
C GLU A 495 12.87 -3.56 25.73
N LEU A 496 13.80 -3.23 24.83
CA LEU A 496 14.85 -4.11 24.34
C LEU A 496 16.25 -3.79 24.88
N LEU A 497 16.41 -2.80 25.77
CA LEU A 497 17.74 -2.45 26.29
C LEU A 497 18.29 -3.54 27.22
N PRO A 498 19.59 -3.91 27.09
CA PRO A 498 20.24 -4.84 27.99
C PRO A 498 20.19 -4.38 29.45
N GLY A 499 19.79 -5.28 30.35
CA GLY A 499 19.67 -4.99 31.78
C GLY A 499 18.43 -4.15 32.16
N GLY A 500 17.51 -3.93 31.22
CA GLY A 500 16.20 -3.37 31.54
C GLY A 500 15.31 -4.38 32.28
N SER A 501 14.41 -3.87 33.10
CA SER A 501 13.44 -4.66 33.87
C SER A 501 12.12 -3.90 34.00
N LYS A 502 11.04 -4.63 34.28
CA LYS A 502 9.77 -3.99 34.67
C LYS A 502 9.82 -3.67 36.16
N VAL A 503 9.50 -2.43 36.51
CA VAL A 503 9.41 -1.92 37.89
C VAL A 503 8.00 -1.41 38.14
N THR A 504 7.55 -1.44 39.39
CA THR A 504 6.23 -0.88 39.75
C THR A 504 6.36 0.61 40.03
N LYS A 505 5.61 1.44 39.30
CA LYS A 505 5.53 2.89 39.51
C LYS A 505 4.06 3.30 39.54
N HIS A 506 3.64 3.98 40.62
CA HIS A 506 2.23 4.35 40.84
C HIS A 506 1.23 3.18 40.70
N GLY A 507 1.62 1.95 41.08
CA GLY A 507 0.78 0.76 40.97
C GLY A 507 0.84 0.05 39.61
N GLU A 508 1.52 0.62 38.61
CA GLU A 508 1.61 0.07 37.25
C GLU A 508 3.00 -0.52 36.97
N SER A 509 3.04 -1.59 36.17
CA SER A 509 4.29 -2.23 35.76
C SER A 509 4.85 -1.52 34.53
N VAL A 510 5.93 -0.75 34.71
CA VAL A 510 6.56 0.03 33.64
C VAL A 510 7.98 -0.44 33.37
N TYR A 511 8.43 -0.33 32.13
CA TYR A 511 9.82 -0.63 31.79
C TYR A 511 10.78 0.44 32.33
N ALA A 512 11.88 -0.03 32.92
CA ALA A 512 12.97 0.79 33.41
C ALA A 512 14.32 0.26 32.93
N TRP A 513 15.23 1.18 32.70
CA TRP A 513 16.63 0.92 32.39
C TRP A 513 17.50 1.80 33.29
N GLY A 514 17.97 1.21 34.39
CA GLY A 514 18.71 1.92 35.43
C GLY A 514 17.85 3.02 36.09
N PRO A 515 18.31 4.29 36.11
CA PRO A 515 17.55 5.40 36.71
C PRO A 515 16.40 5.92 35.82
N PHE A 516 16.30 5.46 34.57
CA PHE A 516 15.28 5.88 33.63
C PHE A 516 14.11 4.90 33.65
N ALA A 517 12.90 5.38 33.83
CA ALA A 517 11.68 4.56 33.77
C ALA A 517 10.62 5.28 32.94
N LYS A 518 9.81 4.52 32.20
CA LYS A 518 8.65 5.07 31.49
C LYS A 518 7.69 5.76 32.47
N ALA A 519 6.93 6.73 31.96
CA ALA A 519 5.99 7.49 32.77
C ALA A 519 4.73 6.68 33.14
N GLY A 520 4.33 5.75 32.28
CA GLY A 520 3.19 4.82 32.44
C GLY A 520 3.20 3.76 31.32
N PRO A 521 2.24 2.82 31.30
CA PRO A 521 2.12 1.76 30.29
C PRO A 521 1.70 2.28 28.92
N ASP A 522 1.03 3.43 28.84
CA ASP A 522 0.64 4.07 27.56
C ASP A 522 1.84 4.49 26.70
N TYR A 523 3.04 4.50 27.28
CA TYR A 523 4.32 4.78 26.60
C TYR A 523 4.97 3.50 26.04
N ASP A 524 4.29 2.36 26.08
CA ASP A 524 4.73 1.12 25.48
C ASP A 524 4.53 1.17 23.96
N ALA A 525 5.55 0.73 23.23
CA ALA A 525 5.43 0.58 21.78
C ALA A 525 4.32 -0.42 21.47
N GLN A 526 3.40 -0.04 20.59
CA GLN A 526 2.28 -0.91 20.22
C GLN A 526 2.50 -1.59 18.87
N GLY A 527 3.36 -1.04 18.00
CA GLY A 527 3.54 -1.55 16.64
C GLY A 527 4.05 -2.99 16.55
N ASP A 528 4.93 -3.42 17.46
CA ASP A 528 5.39 -4.82 17.52
C ASP A 528 4.32 -5.75 18.10
N GLY A 529 3.47 -5.25 19.00
CA GLY A 529 2.27 -5.93 19.46
C GLY A 529 1.25 -6.15 18.33
N TRP A 530 0.99 -5.12 17.52
CA TRP A 530 0.07 -5.20 16.39
C TRP A 530 0.58 -6.17 15.33
N SER A 531 1.85 -6.08 14.93
CA SER A 531 2.42 -7.05 13.97
C SER A 531 2.35 -8.49 14.45
N ARG A 532 2.59 -8.74 15.75
CA ARG A 532 2.42 -10.06 16.36
C ARG A 532 0.97 -10.51 16.35
N TYR A 533 0.04 -9.60 16.64
CA TYR A 533 -1.39 -9.91 16.62
C TYR A 533 -1.85 -10.30 15.22
N ASN A 534 -1.47 -9.53 14.20
CA ASN A 534 -1.85 -9.72 12.80
C ASN A 534 -1.28 -11.01 12.19
N PHE A 535 0.02 -11.27 12.39
CA PHE A 535 0.71 -12.38 11.72
C PHE A 535 0.59 -13.73 12.41
N LYS A 536 0.04 -13.76 13.63
CA LYS A 536 -0.51 -15.01 14.18
C LYS A 536 -1.66 -15.55 13.33
N GLY A 537 -2.34 -14.68 12.59
CA GLY A 537 -3.41 -15.06 11.68
C GLY A 537 -4.71 -15.46 12.38
N TYR A 538 -5.77 -15.65 11.58
CA TYR A 538 -7.10 -16.03 12.06
C TYR A 538 -7.07 -17.38 12.76
N GLU A 539 -6.36 -18.34 12.17
CA GLU A 539 -6.32 -19.76 12.55
C GLU A 539 -5.72 -20.00 13.95
N ASN A 540 -4.97 -19.03 14.48
CA ASN A 540 -4.36 -19.12 15.82
C ASN A 540 -5.06 -18.24 16.87
N LYS A 541 -6.29 -17.77 16.60
CA LYS A 541 -7.10 -17.09 17.61
C LYS A 541 -7.92 -18.11 18.41
N ASP A 542 -8.11 -17.82 19.70
CA ASP A 542 -8.87 -18.71 20.59
C ASP A 542 -10.32 -18.90 20.11
N ALA A 543 -10.92 -17.88 19.49
CA ALA A 543 -12.28 -17.93 18.94
C ALA A 543 -12.34 -18.47 17.49
N TYR A 544 -11.22 -18.90 16.89
CA TYR A 544 -11.21 -19.41 15.51
C TYR A 544 -12.14 -20.60 15.28
N PRO A 545 -12.24 -21.60 16.18
CA PRO A 545 -13.18 -22.71 15.98
C PRO A 545 -14.65 -22.26 15.89
N GLU A 546 -15.04 -21.22 16.64
CA GLU A 546 -16.39 -20.65 16.56
C GLU A 546 -16.59 -19.91 15.23
N TYR A 547 -15.61 -19.10 14.83
CA TYR A 547 -15.62 -18.40 13.55
C TYR A 547 -15.70 -19.36 12.36
N GLN A 548 -14.85 -20.40 12.35
CA GLN A 548 -14.85 -21.43 11.31
C GLN A 548 -16.20 -22.16 11.26
N HIS A 549 -16.76 -22.56 12.40
CA HIS A 549 -18.06 -23.22 12.43
C HIS A 549 -19.19 -22.32 11.90
N LEU A 550 -19.13 -21.00 12.15
CA LEU A 550 -20.05 -20.03 11.56
C LEU A 550 -19.91 -19.93 10.04
N VAL A 551 -18.69 -19.84 9.53
CA VAL A 551 -18.40 -19.84 8.09
C VAL A 551 -18.92 -21.12 7.43
N ASP A 552 -18.59 -22.30 7.98
CA ASP A 552 -19.05 -23.60 7.47
C ASP A 552 -20.58 -23.71 7.50
N THR A 553 -21.23 -23.13 8.52
CA THR A 553 -22.70 -23.08 8.61
C THR A 553 -23.29 -22.24 7.47
N MET A 554 -22.69 -21.09 7.18
CA MET A 554 -23.14 -20.21 6.10
C MET A 554 -22.92 -20.85 4.74
N ASP A 555 -21.78 -21.50 4.52
CA ASP A 555 -21.48 -22.25 3.30
C ASP A 555 -22.50 -23.35 3.05
N GLY A 556 -22.77 -24.17 4.07
CA GLY A 556 -23.79 -25.22 4.00
C GLY A 556 -25.22 -24.69 3.77
N LEU A 557 -25.56 -23.50 4.27
CA LEU A 557 -26.81 -22.83 3.93
C LEU A 557 -26.85 -22.40 2.46
N GLY A 558 -25.72 -21.91 1.93
CA GLY A 558 -25.55 -21.60 0.50
C GLY A 558 -25.80 -22.81 -0.39
N GLU A 559 -25.29 -24.00 -0.02
CA GLU A 559 -25.54 -25.24 -0.76
C GLU A 559 -27.00 -25.71 -0.68
N GLN A 560 -27.61 -25.64 0.50
CA GLN A 560 -28.94 -26.21 0.77
C GLN A 560 -30.08 -25.32 0.31
N ARG A 561 -29.91 -24.00 0.43
CA ARG A 561 -30.95 -22.99 0.19
C ARG A 561 -30.59 -22.06 -0.96
N GLY A 562 -29.31 -21.98 -1.34
CA GLY A 562 -28.81 -21.19 -2.46
C GLY A 562 -28.00 -19.99 -2.00
N CYS A 563 -27.01 -19.61 -2.80
CA CYS A 563 -26.14 -18.45 -2.56
C CYS A 563 -26.93 -17.14 -2.35
N GLY A 564 -26.32 -16.19 -1.64
CA GLY A 564 -26.97 -14.91 -1.31
C GLY A 564 -26.12 -14.00 -0.44
N ARG A 565 -26.57 -12.76 -0.29
CA ARG A 565 -25.90 -11.75 0.54
C ARG A 565 -26.25 -11.95 2.00
N ALA A 566 -25.24 -11.89 2.85
CA ALA A 566 -25.38 -11.93 4.30
C ALA A 566 -25.21 -10.54 4.91
N TYR A 567 -26.19 -10.16 5.73
CA TYR A 567 -26.05 -9.15 6.75
C TYR A 567 -25.61 -9.82 8.06
N TRP A 568 -24.73 -9.15 8.80
CA TRP A 568 -24.32 -9.58 10.13
C TRP A 568 -24.34 -8.41 11.10
N GLU A 569 -24.85 -8.66 12.31
CA GLU A 569 -24.89 -7.66 13.38
C GLU A 569 -23.48 -7.32 13.87
N HIS A 570 -23.22 -6.02 14.01
CA HIS A 570 -21.95 -5.53 14.55
C HIS A 570 -21.91 -5.66 16.09
N SER A 571 -20.76 -6.08 16.61
CA SER A 571 -20.50 -6.19 18.05
C SER A 571 -19.01 -5.99 18.36
N GLU A 572 -18.72 -5.39 19.51
CA GLU A 572 -17.34 -5.30 20.01
C GLU A 572 -16.66 -6.68 20.13
N THR A 573 -17.45 -7.74 20.32
CA THR A 573 -16.97 -9.11 20.44
C THR A 573 -16.45 -9.70 19.12
N ASN A 574 -16.81 -9.12 17.96
CA ASN A 574 -16.31 -9.59 16.65
C ASN A 574 -14.78 -9.57 16.59
N GLY A 575 -14.13 -8.63 17.29
CA GLY A 575 -12.67 -8.55 17.38
C GLY A 575 -12.01 -9.82 17.94
N SER A 576 -12.74 -10.64 18.69
CA SER A 576 -12.23 -11.92 19.22
C SER A 576 -11.89 -12.93 18.12
N TYR A 577 -12.55 -12.86 16.96
CA TYR A 577 -12.23 -13.69 15.79
C TYR A 577 -10.89 -13.31 15.14
N GLY A 578 -10.25 -12.22 15.55
CA GLY A 578 -8.95 -11.79 15.05
C GLY A 578 -9.00 -10.48 14.26
N SER A 579 -10.18 -10.00 13.90
CA SER A 579 -10.43 -8.66 13.40
C SER A 579 -11.91 -8.32 13.62
N PRO A 580 -12.26 -7.06 13.96
CA PRO A 580 -13.67 -6.64 13.93
C PRO A 580 -14.32 -6.80 12.54
N MET A 581 -13.50 -6.99 11.50
CA MET A 581 -13.91 -7.17 10.11
C MET A 581 -13.97 -8.63 9.66
N ALA A 582 -13.85 -9.61 10.56
CA ALA A 582 -13.76 -11.02 10.19
C ALA A 582 -14.92 -11.49 9.29
N LEU A 583 -16.14 -10.98 9.48
CA LEU A 583 -17.32 -11.36 8.69
C LEU A 583 -17.40 -10.65 7.32
N MET A 584 -16.54 -9.68 7.04
CA MET A 584 -16.31 -9.21 5.67
C MET A 584 -15.70 -10.31 4.79
N LEU A 585 -15.03 -11.31 5.38
CA LEU A 585 -14.41 -12.43 4.66
C LEU A 585 -15.35 -13.61 4.38
N LEU A 586 -16.65 -13.56 4.71
CA LEU A 586 -17.60 -14.59 4.28
C LEU A 586 -17.44 -14.99 2.80
N PRO A 587 -17.38 -14.05 1.82
CA PRO A 587 -17.16 -14.42 0.42
C PRO A 587 -15.79 -15.07 0.16
N PHE A 588 -14.75 -14.67 0.91
CA PHE A 588 -13.43 -15.27 0.77
C PHE A 588 -13.39 -16.74 1.22
N TRP A 589 -14.18 -17.11 2.23
CA TRP A 589 -14.20 -18.48 2.74
C TRP A 589 -15.26 -19.39 2.10
N THR A 590 -16.25 -18.81 1.41
CA THR A 590 -17.40 -19.53 0.82
C THR A 590 -17.39 -19.47 -0.71
N ASP A 591 -16.22 -19.24 -1.32
CA ASP A 591 -16.04 -19.12 -2.78
C ASP A 591 -17.08 -18.18 -3.43
N SER A 592 -17.30 -17.01 -2.80
CA SER A 592 -18.29 -16.00 -3.19
C SER A 592 -19.77 -16.44 -3.18
N CYS A 593 -20.10 -17.64 -2.72
CA CYS A 593 -21.50 -18.06 -2.59
C CYS A 593 -22.24 -17.26 -1.51
N ILE A 594 -21.59 -16.97 -0.38
CA ILE A 594 -22.14 -16.09 0.66
C ILE A 594 -21.41 -14.76 0.62
N GLY A 595 -22.03 -13.77 -0.03
CA GLY A 595 -21.55 -12.39 -0.01
C GLY A 595 -21.71 -11.75 1.37
N SER A 596 -20.97 -10.68 1.65
CA SER A 596 -21.09 -9.89 2.88
C SER A 596 -21.58 -8.48 2.55
N MET A 597 -22.63 -8.00 3.22
CA MET A 597 -23.11 -6.64 2.98
C MET A 597 -22.15 -5.55 3.48
N GLU A 598 -21.18 -5.94 4.30
CA GLU A 598 -20.08 -5.08 4.74
C GLU A 598 -18.75 -5.57 4.18
N GLY A 599 -17.87 -4.64 3.80
CA GLY A 599 -16.59 -4.92 3.18
C GLY A 599 -15.56 -3.83 3.45
N LEU A 600 -14.28 -4.09 3.21
CA LEU A 600 -13.24 -3.11 3.56
C LEU A 600 -13.21 -1.89 2.62
N PHE A 601 -13.66 -2.05 1.38
CA PHE A 601 -13.56 -1.01 0.36
C PHE A 601 -14.77 -0.07 0.38
N PHE A 602 -15.03 0.55 1.53
CA PHE A 602 -16.20 1.42 1.81
C PHE A 602 -16.42 2.46 0.71
N GLU A 603 -15.36 3.17 0.33
CA GLU A 603 -15.41 4.28 -0.64
C GLU A 603 -15.66 3.80 -2.07
N ALA A 604 -15.53 2.50 -2.35
CA ALA A 604 -15.64 1.97 -3.71
C ALA A 604 -17.09 1.75 -4.16
N SER A 605 -18.05 1.61 -3.25
CA SER A 605 -19.44 1.36 -3.60
C SER A 605 -20.37 2.49 -3.20
N GLY A 606 -21.26 2.91 -4.12
CA GLY A 606 -22.29 3.90 -3.83
C GLY A 606 -23.42 3.41 -2.91
N THR A 607 -23.45 2.12 -2.60
CA THR A 607 -24.44 1.50 -1.69
C THR A 607 -23.99 1.43 -0.23
N THR A 608 -22.72 1.74 0.04
CA THR A 608 -22.12 1.76 1.38
C THR A 608 -22.96 2.53 2.42
N PRO A 609 -23.48 3.75 2.14
CA PRO A 609 -24.28 4.49 3.12
C PRO A 609 -25.56 3.74 3.54
N TYR A 610 -26.22 3.08 2.59
CA TYR A 610 -27.48 2.39 2.84
C TYR A 610 -27.31 1.09 3.62
N HIS A 611 -26.17 0.40 3.43
CA HIS A 611 -25.78 -0.70 4.32
C HIS A 611 -25.70 -0.23 5.77
N PHE A 612 -24.95 0.84 6.06
CA PHE A 612 -24.80 1.31 7.44
C PHE A 612 -26.10 1.86 8.05
N LEU A 613 -27.00 2.42 7.23
CA LEU A 613 -28.36 2.74 7.69
C LEU A 613 -29.13 1.49 8.10
N ALA A 614 -29.10 0.43 7.28
CA ALA A 614 -29.76 -0.84 7.58
C ALA A 614 -29.14 -1.54 8.80
N THR A 615 -27.81 -1.52 8.94
CA THR A 615 -27.09 -2.05 10.09
C THR A 615 -27.49 -1.35 11.38
N ALA A 616 -27.65 -0.03 11.35
CA ALA A 616 -28.08 0.72 12.51
C ALA A 616 -29.51 0.37 12.95
N SER A 617 -30.43 0.13 12.00
CA SER A 617 -31.79 -0.33 12.30
C SER A 617 -31.87 -1.79 12.76
N MET A 618 -30.86 -2.63 12.46
CA MET A 618 -30.90 -4.08 12.72
C MET A 618 -29.95 -4.56 13.82
N SER A 619 -29.21 -3.64 14.47
CA SER A 619 -28.22 -3.98 15.50
C SER A 619 -28.47 -3.23 16.81
N GLU A 620 -28.23 -3.89 17.95
CA GLU A 620 -28.16 -3.19 19.24
C GLU A 620 -26.98 -2.20 19.27
N ASN A 621 -25.84 -2.61 18.70
CA ASN A 621 -24.65 -1.79 18.51
C ASN A 621 -24.32 -1.72 17.02
N SER A 622 -24.15 -0.52 16.47
CA SER A 622 -23.81 -0.35 15.05
C SER A 622 -22.54 0.45 14.85
N SER A 623 -21.74 0.03 13.87
CA SER A 623 -20.68 0.86 13.33
C SER A 623 -21.30 1.97 12.48
N GLN A 624 -20.83 3.21 12.65
CA GLN A 624 -21.34 4.39 11.95
C GLN A 624 -20.21 5.15 11.22
N PRO A 625 -19.48 4.50 10.29
CA PRO A 625 -18.28 5.07 9.72
C PRO A 625 -18.54 6.19 8.69
N VAL A 626 -19.72 6.18 8.03
CA VAL A 626 -20.12 7.28 7.15
C VAL A 626 -20.74 8.38 8.03
N ARG A 627 -20.08 9.53 8.13
CA ARG A 627 -20.56 10.60 9.00
C ARG A 627 -21.77 11.32 8.40
N ALA A 628 -22.45 12.14 9.20
CA ALA A 628 -23.60 12.95 8.80
C ALA A 628 -24.85 12.16 8.35
N LEU A 629 -24.82 10.82 8.30
CA LEU A 629 -26.03 10.02 8.08
C LEU A 629 -26.98 10.10 9.28
N ARG A 630 -28.27 9.90 9.00
CA ARG A 630 -29.34 9.90 10.00
C ARG A 630 -29.60 8.49 10.51
N TYR A 631 -28.67 7.96 11.30
CA TYR A 631 -28.79 6.61 11.86
C TYR A 631 -29.98 6.49 12.82
N SER A 632 -30.72 5.38 12.72
CA SER A 632 -31.70 4.97 13.74
C SER A 632 -31.03 4.02 14.73
N GLY A 633 -31.61 3.86 15.92
CA GLY A 633 -31.29 2.71 16.77
C GLY A 633 -31.93 1.42 16.23
N LEU A 634 -31.77 0.33 16.98
CA LEU A 634 -32.44 -0.94 16.75
C LEU A 634 -33.97 -0.72 16.59
N ASP A 635 -34.46 -1.05 15.40
CA ASP A 635 -35.85 -1.04 14.96
C ASP A 635 -35.97 -2.00 13.77
N ALA A 636 -36.20 -3.29 14.04
CA ALA A 636 -36.29 -4.31 13.01
C ALA A 636 -37.49 -4.09 12.06
N ALA A 637 -38.54 -3.37 12.49
CA ALA A 637 -39.68 -3.05 11.64
C ALA A 637 -39.28 -2.05 10.54
N ALA A 638 -38.38 -1.10 10.84
CA ALA A 638 -37.77 -0.22 9.84
C ALA A 638 -36.62 -0.90 9.07
N GLY A 639 -35.84 -1.75 9.74
CA GLY A 639 -34.63 -2.39 9.18
C GLY A 639 -34.91 -3.52 8.19
N VAL A 640 -35.93 -4.35 8.41
CA VAL A 640 -36.26 -5.48 7.51
C VAL A 640 -36.59 -5.00 6.08
N PRO A 641 -37.46 -3.99 5.88
CA PRO A 641 -37.68 -3.42 4.55
C PRO A 641 -36.40 -2.85 3.93
N GLN A 642 -35.47 -2.31 4.72
CA GLN A 642 -34.19 -1.77 4.22
C GLN A 642 -33.28 -2.89 3.70
N LEU A 643 -33.16 -3.99 4.46
CA LEU A 643 -32.45 -5.19 4.03
C LEU A 643 -33.07 -5.81 2.76
N GLN A 644 -34.40 -5.83 2.65
CA GLN A 644 -35.11 -6.26 1.43
C GLN A 644 -34.74 -5.37 0.22
N SER A 645 -34.68 -4.05 0.39
CA SER A 645 -34.26 -3.11 -0.67
C SER A 645 -32.80 -3.33 -1.12
N LEU A 646 -31.96 -3.88 -0.24
CA LEU A 646 -30.57 -4.22 -0.54
C LEU A 646 -30.40 -5.66 -1.06
N GLY A 647 -31.48 -6.44 -1.18
CA GLY A 647 -31.43 -7.83 -1.66
C GLY A 647 -30.65 -8.75 -0.72
N VAL A 648 -30.72 -8.50 0.59
CA VAL A 648 -30.11 -9.35 1.61
C VAL A 648 -30.93 -10.62 1.76
N ARG A 649 -30.25 -11.77 1.74
CA ARG A 649 -30.91 -13.07 1.89
C ARG A 649 -30.77 -13.62 3.31
N TYR A 650 -29.59 -13.51 3.88
CA TYR A 650 -29.29 -14.05 5.21
C TYR A 650 -29.04 -12.92 6.20
N VAL A 651 -29.65 -13.03 7.38
CA VAL A 651 -29.52 -12.06 8.48
C VAL A 651 -28.95 -12.79 9.68
N MET A 652 -27.75 -12.40 10.11
CA MET A 652 -27.01 -13.04 11.20
C MET A 652 -27.04 -12.13 12.42
N LEU A 653 -27.69 -12.55 13.50
CA LEU A 653 -27.87 -11.75 14.73
C LEU A 653 -27.16 -12.39 15.92
N LEU A 654 -26.53 -11.55 16.74
CA LEU A 654 -25.68 -11.92 17.87
C LEU A 654 -26.30 -11.51 19.21
N THR A 655 -26.85 -10.31 19.34
CA THR A 655 -27.39 -9.79 20.60
C THR A 655 -28.80 -10.30 20.88
N ASP A 656 -29.14 -10.44 22.16
CA ASP A 656 -30.48 -10.88 22.56
C ASP A 656 -31.55 -9.84 22.20
N ALA A 657 -31.21 -8.54 22.21
CA ALA A 657 -32.11 -7.47 21.81
C ALA A 657 -32.47 -7.57 20.32
N ALA A 658 -31.48 -7.69 19.42
CA ALA A 658 -31.73 -7.82 17.99
C ALA A 658 -32.49 -9.12 17.66
N LYS A 659 -32.14 -10.23 18.31
CA LYS A 659 -32.87 -11.51 18.17
C LYS A 659 -34.33 -11.41 18.62
N ALA A 660 -34.60 -10.68 19.70
CA ALA A 660 -35.95 -10.51 20.22
C ALA A 660 -36.83 -9.72 19.24
N GLU A 661 -36.31 -8.64 18.63
CA GLU A 661 -37.07 -7.90 17.61
C GLU A 661 -37.25 -8.72 16.32
N ALA A 662 -36.20 -9.41 15.87
CA ALA A 662 -36.29 -10.29 14.71
C ALA A 662 -37.36 -11.38 14.87
N ALA A 663 -37.48 -11.97 16.07
CA ALA A 663 -38.48 -13.00 16.37
C ALA A 663 -39.93 -12.49 16.34
N THR A 664 -40.14 -11.17 16.30
CA THR A 664 -41.48 -10.56 16.14
C THR A 664 -41.85 -10.25 14.70
N ASN A 665 -40.91 -10.44 13.75
CA ASN A 665 -41.11 -10.16 12.34
C ASN A 665 -41.24 -11.47 11.54
N ASP A 666 -42.42 -11.70 10.95
CA ASP A 666 -42.73 -12.93 10.21
C ASP A 666 -41.91 -13.10 8.90
N ASP A 667 -41.26 -12.03 8.41
CA ASP A 667 -40.38 -12.10 7.23
C ASP A 667 -39.01 -12.71 7.54
N LEU A 668 -38.63 -12.80 8.83
CA LEU A 668 -37.36 -13.39 9.26
C LEU A 668 -37.57 -14.83 9.72
N VAL A 669 -37.20 -15.78 8.87
CA VAL A 669 -37.35 -17.21 9.15
C VAL A 669 -36.04 -17.76 9.69
N GLU A 670 -36.00 -18.19 10.96
CA GLU A 670 -34.80 -18.82 11.52
C GLU A 670 -34.44 -20.09 10.74
N VAL A 671 -33.22 -20.18 10.20
CA VAL A 671 -32.74 -21.31 9.40
C VAL A 671 -31.57 -22.05 10.03
N ALA A 672 -30.80 -21.40 10.90
CA ALA A 672 -29.67 -22.03 11.58
C ALA A 672 -29.27 -21.27 12.86
N ARG A 673 -28.45 -21.93 13.68
CA ARG A 673 -27.73 -21.33 14.81
C ARG A 673 -26.29 -21.82 14.79
N SER A 674 -25.34 -20.93 15.09
CA SER A 674 -23.91 -21.26 15.18
C SER A 674 -23.26 -20.44 16.30
N GLY A 675 -22.87 -21.12 17.38
CA GLY A 675 -22.35 -20.44 18.58
C GLY A 675 -23.34 -19.37 19.09
N PRO A 676 -22.92 -18.11 19.27
CA PRO A 676 -23.80 -17.02 19.69
C PRO A 676 -24.75 -16.52 18.59
N TRP A 677 -24.54 -16.93 17.33
CA TRP A 677 -25.28 -16.42 16.18
C TRP A 677 -26.59 -17.17 15.93
N THR A 678 -27.65 -16.42 15.68
CA THR A 678 -28.91 -16.92 15.10
C THR A 678 -29.04 -16.38 13.68
N ILE A 679 -29.26 -17.28 12.72
CA ILE A 679 -29.25 -16.97 11.29
C ILE A 679 -30.67 -17.13 10.76
N TYR A 680 -31.16 -16.07 10.12
CA TYR A 680 -32.48 -15.99 9.51
C TYR A 680 -32.33 -15.91 7.98
N GLU A 681 -33.26 -16.53 7.27
CA GLU A 681 -33.52 -16.27 5.86
C GLU A 681 -34.61 -15.20 5.77
N LEU A 682 -34.35 -14.15 4.98
CA LEU A 682 -35.24 -13.02 4.81
C LEU A 682 -36.17 -13.24 3.61
N ASN A 683 -37.47 -13.27 3.86
CA ASN A 683 -38.49 -13.39 2.84
C ASN A 683 -38.60 -12.09 2.00
N ASP A 684 -39.14 -12.23 0.77
CA ASP A 684 -39.42 -11.12 -0.16
C ASP A 684 -38.23 -10.21 -0.47
N SER A 685 -37.03 -10.78 -0.49
CA SER A 685 -35.77 -10.09 -0.79
C SER A 685 -35.08 -10.57 -2.08
N PRO A 686 -35.77 -10.68 -3.23
CA PRO A 686 -35.11 -11.09 -4.47
C PRO A 686 -34.14 -10.00 -4.95
N VAL A 687 -33.01 -10.39 -5.53
CA VAL A 687 -32.03 -9.43 -6.10
C VAL A 687 -32.58 -8.75 -7.35
N VAL A 688 -33.46 -9.41 -8.10
CA VAL A 688 -34.15 -8.85 -9.27
C VAL A 688 -35.65 -8.91 -9.04
N ALA A 689 -36.32 -7.77 -9.14
CA ALA A 689 -37.75 -7.64 -8.85
C ALA A 689 -38.45 -6.78 -9.91
N ALA A 690 -39.60 -7.23 -10.41
CA ALA A 690 -40.48 -6.39 -11.22
C ALA A 690 -41.09 -5.28 -10.36
N LEU A 691 -41.23 -4.09 -10.93
CA LEU A 691 -41.87 -2.97 -10.24
C LEU A 691 -43.38 -2.96 -10.47
N ASP A 692 -44.10 -2.59 -9.42
CA ASP A 692 -45.56 -2.40 -9.40
C ASP A 692 -45.96 -0.94 -9.64
N VAL A 693 -45.08 0.01 -9.37
CA VAL A 693 -45.24 1.44 -9.65
C VAL A 693 -44.09 1.94 -10.53
N GLN A 694 -44.45 2.72 -11.56
CA GLN A 694 -43.47 3.32 -12.47
C GLN A 694 -42.54 4.28 -11.72
N PRO A 695 -41.21 4.19 -11.88
CA PRO A 695 -40.28 5.16 -11.32
C PRO A 695 -40.51 6.59 -11.84
N VAL A 696 -40.02 7.56 -11.07
CA VAL A 696 -40.00 8.99 -11.44
C VAL A 696 -38.57 9.46 -11.65
N VAL A 697 -38.34 10.27 -12.69
CA VAL A 697 -37.02 10.84 -12.98
C VAL A 697 -36.87 12.15 -12.21
N VAL A 698 -35.83 12.26 -11.38
CA VAL A 698 -35.52 13.49 -10.65
C VAL A 698 -34.57 14.35 -11.47
N GLU A 699 -34.96 15.59 -11.71
CA GLU A 699 -34.14 16.55 -12.45
C GLU A 699 -32.82 16.84 -11.71
N PRO A 700 -31.69 16.96 -12.43
CA PRO A 700 -30.39 17.23 -11.83
C PRO A 700 -30.38 18.50 -10.98
N ARG A 701 -29.76 18.42 -9.80
CA ARG A 701 -29.55 19.56 -8.90
C ARG A 701 -28.10 20.03 -9.00
N GLY A 702 -27.87 21.33 -8.83
CA GLY A 702 -26.52 21.89 -8.79
C GLY A 702 -25.72 21.41 -7.56
N GLY A 703 -24.40 21.58 -7.60
CA GLY A 703 -23.49 21.17 -6.53
C GLY A 703 -22.84 19.80 -6.78
N ASP A 704 -22.22 19.24 -5.74
CA ASP A 704 -21.62 17.91 -5.79
C ASP A 704 -22.69 16.84 -6.04
N GLN A 705 -22.57 16.14 -7.16
CA GLN A 705 -23.53 15.11 -7.53
C GLN A 705 -23.53 13.96 -6.54
N ARG A 706 -22.37 13.58 -5.94
CA ARG A 706 -22.33 12.52 -4.90
C ARG A 706 -23.31 12.84 -3.78
N GLU A 707 -23.27 14.08 -3.29
CA GLU A 707 -24.17 14.55 -2.24
C GLU A 707 -25.62 14.56 -2.70
N ARG A 708 -25.91 15.06 -3.91
CA ARG A 708 -27.29 15.12 -4.42
C ARG A 708 -27.92 13.73 -4.55
N ASN A 709 -27.13 12.72 -4.91
CA ASN A 709 -27.58 11.33 -5.02
C ASN A 709 -27.75 10.69 -3.65
N LEU A 710 -26.84 11.00 -2.72
CA LEU A 710 -26.92 10.51 -1.34
C LEU A 710 -28.21 11.00 -0.67
N GLU A 711 -28.46 12.32 -0.70
CA GLU A 711 -29.69 12.92 -0.17
C GLU A 711 -30.96 12.29 -0.75
N LEU A 712 -30.99 12.12 -2.08
CA LEU A 712 -32.15 11.56 -2.77
C LEU A 712 -32.39 10.10 -2.37
N GLY A 713 -31.32 9.30 -2.39
CA GLY A 713 -31.40 7.89 -2.05
C GLY A 713 -31.74 7.66 -0.58
N THR A 714 -31.15 8.42 0.37
CA THR A 714 -31.44 8.24 1.81
C THR A 714 -32.86 8.68 2.15
N SER A 715 -33.35 9.76 1.51
CA SER A 715 -34.72 10.23 1.69
C SER A 715 -35.75 9.19 1.26
N TRP A 716 -35.54 8.52 0.13
CA TRP A 716 -36.39 7.39 -0.26
C TRP A 716 -36.19 6.17 0.66
N PHE A 717 -34.94 5.81 0.95
CA PHE A 717 -34.60 4.58 1.68
C PHE A 717 -35.15 4.55 3.11
N GLN A 718 -35.07 5.68 3.82
CA GLN A 718 -35.51 5.82 5.21
C GLN A 718 -36.96 6.29 5.35
N HIS A 719 -37.53 6.93 4.33
CA HIS A 719 -38.89 7.50 4.36
C HIS A 719 -39.76 7.02 3.19
N ARG A 720 -39.71 5.71 2.90
CA ARG A 720 -40.39 5.10 1.74
C ARG A 720 -41.88 5.45 1.63
N ASP A 721 -42.57 5.51 2.77
CA ASP A 721 -44.01 5.81 2.83
C ASP A 721 -44.34 7.25 2.39
N GLU A 722 -43.35 8.16 2.38
CA GLU A 722 -43.50 9.54 1.88
C GLU A 722 -43.31 9.62 0.35
N TRP A 723 -42.85 8.55 -0.30
CA TRP A 723 -42.55 8.51 -1.72
C TRP A 723 -43.53 7.60 -2.46
N ALA A 724 -44.37 8.23 -3.29
CA ALA A 724 -45.35 7.52 -4.09
C ALA A 724 -44.74 6.65 -5.21
N ALA A 725 -43.48 6.89 -5.60
CA ALA A 725 -42.73 6.12 -6.59
C ALA A 725 -41.22 6.24 -6.31
N MET A 726 -40.43 5.26 -6.74
CA MET A 726 -38.98 5.29 -6.56
C MET A 726 -38.32 6.37 -7.42
N PRO A 727 -37.39 7.17 -6.87
CA PRO A 727 -36.67 8.17 -7.63
C PRO A 727 -35.51 7.57 -8.43
N ALA A 728 -35.43 7.91 -9.71
CA ALA A 728 -34.36 7.56 -10.62
C ALA A 728 -33.69 8.80 -11.21
N ASP A 729 -32.43 8.67 -11.59
CA ASP A 729 -31.66 9.76 -12.21
C ASP A 729 -31.94 9.92 -13.70
N GLY A 730 -32.46 8.87 -14.31
CA GLY A 730 -32.76 8.79 -15.72
C GLY A 730 -33.76 7.69 -16.00
N GLY A 731 -34.28 7.68 -17.22
CA GLY A 731 -35.24 6.69 -17.67
C GLY A 731 -35.84 7.06 -19.03
N PRO A 732 -36.74 6.22 -19.55
CA PRO A 732 -37.52 6.48 -20.75
C PRO A 732 -38.21 7.85 -20.78
N ALA A 733 -38.49 8.33 -21.99
CA ALA A 733 -38.95 9.69 -22.21
C ALA A 733 -40.37 9.97 -21.69
N GLU A 734 -41.14 8.92 -21.45
CA GLU A 734 -42.50 8.90 -20.94
C GLU A 734 -42.57 8.88 -19.41
N TRP A 735 -41.47 8.58 -18.71
CA TRP A 735 -41.46 8.64 -17.26
C TRP A 735 -41.73 10.06 -16.76
N GLN A 736 -42.46 10.17 -15.65
CA GLN A 736 -42.75 11.47 -15.02
C GLN A 736 -41.43 12.10 -14.55
N ARG A 737 -41.18 13.34 -14.93
CA ARG A 737 -40.04 14.14 -14.45
C ARG A 737 -40.49 15.00 -13.29
N ILE A 738 -39.75 14.96 -12.20
CA ILE A 738 -40.02 15.76 -11.01
C ILE A 738 -38.80 16.55 -10.55
N THR A 739 -39.06 17.56 -9.73
CA THR A 739 -38.03 18.27 -8.96
C THR A 739 -38.20 17.92 -7.48
N VAL A 740 -37.09 17.97 -6.74
CA VAL A 740 -37.09 17.76 -5.29
C VAL A 740 -36.52 18.97 -4.58
N GLU A 741 -37.02 19.23 -3.38
CA GLU A 741 -36.56 20.32 -2.52
C GLU A 741 -36.18 19.80 -1.14
N VAL A 742 -35.31 20.53 -0.45
CA VAL A 742 -34.91 20.21 0.93
C VAL A 742 -36.08 20.47 1.87
N ASP A 743 -36.43 19.47 2.67
CA ASP A 743 -37.42 19.62 3.73
C ASP A 743 -36.85 20.47 4.86
N GLN A 744 -37.22 21.76 4.86
CA GLN A 744 -36.75 22.73 5.85
C GLN A 744 -37.18 22.39 7.28
N ALA A 745 -38.22 21.58 7.49
CA ALA A 745 -38.66 21.18 8.82
C ALA A 745 -37.73 20.14 9.46
N ARG A 746 -37.04 19.32 8.64
CA ARG A 746 -36.10 18.28 9.08
C ARG A 746 -34.64 18.69 8.97
N ARG A 747 -34.35 19.87 8.43
CA ARG A 747 -33.00 20.40 8.29
C ARG A 747 -32.38 20.69 9.66
N GLN A 748 -31.15 20.21 9.87
CA GLN A 748 -30.38 20.45 11.10
C GLN A 748 -29.12 21.27 10.76
N GLY A 749 -28.80 22.28 11.57
CA GLY A 749 -27.66 23.19 11.37
C GLY A 749 -28.03 24.65 11.60
N ASP A 750 -27.09 25.44 12.13
CA ASP A 750 -27.30 26.84 12.50
C ASP A 750 -27.22 27.82 11.31
N ASP A 751 -26.63 27.40 10.18
CA ASP A 751 -26.42 28.22 8.99
C ASP A 751 -27.27 27.76 7.79
N ALA A 752 -27.77 28.72 7.00
CA ALA A 752 -28.60 28.45 5.82
C ALA A 752 -27.89 27.63 4.72
N ASN A 753 -26.56 27.48 4.80
CA ASN A 753 -25.71 26.93 3.73
C ASN A 753 -25.00 25.61 4.07
N GLU A 754 -24.95 25.16 5.33
CA GLU A 754 -24.29 23.90 5.70
C GLU A 754 -25.14 23.15 6.74
N SER A 755 -25.52 21.91 6.42
CA SER A 755 -26.21 21.02 7.37
C SER A 755 -25.22 20.08 8.03
N ASP A 756 -25.38 19.85 9.34
CA ASP A 756 -24.57 18.89 10.10
C ASP A 756 -24.86 17.42 9.68
N GLN A 757 -25.97 17.20 8.98
CA GLN A 757 -26.43 15.90 8.49
C GLN A 757 -26.76 15.97 6.99
N VAL A 758 -26.83 14.81 6.34
CA VAL A 758 -27.38 14.73 4.98
C VAL A 758 -28.81 15.28 4.98
N ASP A 759 -29.08 16.20 4.06
CA ASP A 759 -30.39 16.84 3.92
C ASP A 759 -31.45 15.80 3.51
N VAL A 760 -32.63 15.89 4.13
CA VAL A 760 -33.80 15.12 3.67
C VAL A 760 -34.50 15.92 2.58
N VAL A 761 -34.78 15.28 1.45
CA VAL A 761 -35.44 15.88 0.29
C VAL A 761 -36.80 15.25 0.05
N GLN A 762 -37.72 16.05 -0.47
CA GLN A 762 -39.08 15.64 -0.79
C GLN A 762 -39.47 16.11 -2.21
N PRO A 763 -40.43 15.46 -2.87
CA PRO A 763 -40.97 15.94 -4.14
C PRO A 763 -41.56 17.35 -4.01
N ALA A 764 -41.13 18.29 -4.87
CA ALA A 764 -41.69 19.66 -4.89
C ALA A 764 -43.10 19.71 -5.53
N GLN A 765 -43.51 18.62 -6.17
CA GLN A 765 -44.82 18.40 -6.75
C GLN A 765 -45.35 17.02 -6.36
N ALA A 766 -46.68 16.87 -6.36
CA ALA A 766 -47.30 15.56 -6.19
C ALA A 766 -46.91 14.61 -7.33
N ILE A 767 -46.49 13.40 -6.97
CA ILE A 767 -46.20 12.32 -7.92
C ILE A 767 -47.53 11.68 -8.34
N GLU A 768 -47.74 11.53 -9.64
CA GLU A 768 -48.90 10.80 -10.17
C GLU A 768 -48.50 9.34 -10.32
N GLN A 769 -49.03 8.48 -9.46
CA GLN A 769 -48.71 7.05 -9.48
C GLN A 769 -49.23 6.39 -10.76
N VAL A 770 -48.32 5.76 -11.50
CA VAL A 770 -48.65 4.90 -12.63
C VAL A 770 -48.44 3.45 -12.18
N VAL A 771 -49.56 2.74 -11.97
CA VAL A 771 -49.54 1.30 -11.65
C VAL A 771 -49.12 0.53 -12.88
N LEU A 772 -48.15 -0.37 -12.71
CA LEU A 772 -47.59 -1.22 -13.75
C LEU A 772 -48.31 -2.57 -13.78
N ASP A 773 -48.34 -3.18 -14.96
CA ASP A 773 -48.88 -4.54 -15.06
C ASP A 773 -47.94 -5.55 -14.37
N PRO A 774 -48.46 -6.55 -13.63
CA PRO A 774 -47.62 -7.54 -12.96
C PRO A 774 -46.75 -8.32 -13.95
N VAL A 775 -45.46 -8.47 -13.64
CA VAL A 775 -44.46 -9.25 -14.40
C VAL A 775 -43.81 -10.28 -13.49
N SER A 776 -43.60 -11.49 -14.00
CA SER A 776 -42.82 -12.51 -13.30
C SER A 776 -41.38 -12.48 -13.78
N VAL A 777 -40.45 -12.36 -12.83
CA VAL A 777 -39.01 -12.55 -13.07
C VAL A 777 -38.64 -13.98 -12.75
N SER A 778 -37.86 -14.62 -13.62
CA SER A 778 -37.40 -16.00 -13.46
C SER A 778 -35.96 -16.17 -13.98
N ASP A 779 -35.36 -17.33 -13.74
CA ASP A 779 -34.03 -17.69 -14.23
C ASP A 779 -32.93 -16.65 -13.92
N VAL A 780 -33.01 -16.03 -12.73
CA VAL A 780 -31.99 -15.08 -12.28
C VAL A 780 -30.66 -15.81 -12.08
N ARG A 781 -29.64 -15.42 -12.84
CA ARG A 781 -28.28 -15.93 -12.71
C ARG A 781 -27.35 -14.76 -12.48
N MET A 782 -26.59 -14.85 -11.40
CA MET A 782 -25.58 -13.87 -11.04
C MET A 782 -24.21 -14.51 -11.22
N GLY A 783 -23.36 -13.87 -12.00
CA GLY A 783 -21.93 -14.13 -12.04
C GLY A 783 -21.17 -12.95 -11.43
N ASP A 784 -19.86 -13.06 -11.38
CA ASP A 784 -18.99 -12.05 -10.76
C ASP A 784 -19.13 -10.67 -11.40
N GLN A 785 -19.29 -10.62 -12.72
CA GLN A 785 -19.33 -9.38 -13.53
C GLN A 785 -20.55 -9.31 -14.46
N SER A 786 -21.55 -10.18 -14.25
CA SER A 786 -22.73 -10.27 -15.10
C SER A 786 -23.96 -10.67 -14.29
N LEU A 787 -25.14 -10.25 -14.75
CA LEU A 787 -26.41 -10.67 -14.20
C LEU A 787 -27.41 -10.87 -15.34
N SER A 788 -28.07 -12.02 -15.41
CA SER A 788 -29.10 -12.31 -16.41
C SER A 788 -30.38 -12.78 -15.76
N PHE A 789 -31.52 -12.48 -16.38
CA PHE A 789 -32.82 -12.95 -15.94
C PHE A 789 -33.82 -12.97 -17.09
N ARG A 790 -34.97 -13.59 -16.87
CA ARG A 790 -36.08 -13.63 -17.82
C ARG A 790 -37.32 -13.00 -17.26
N VAL A 791 -38.07 -12.34 -18.13
CA VAL A 791 -39.41 -11.81 -17.87
C VAL A 791 -40.43 -12.53 -18.74
N ASP A 792 -41.65 -12.70 -18.25
CA ASP A 792 -42.76 -13.26 -19.02
C ASP A 792 -43.30 -12.29 -20.08
N LYS A 793 -43.20 -10.98 -19.82
CA LYS A 793 -43.48 -9.93 -20.81
C LYS A 793 -42.51 -8.74 -20.70
N PRO A 794 -42.07 -8.18 -21.83
CA PRO A 794 -41.27 -6.96 -21.85
C PRO A 794 -42.12 -5.70 -21.60
N GLY A 795 -41.45 -4.57 -21.40
CA GLY A 795 -42.04 -3.23 -21.29
C GLY A 795 -42.32 -2.75 -19.86
N VAL A 796 -42.17 -3.61 -18.85
CA VAL A 796 -42.35 -3.22 -17.44
C VAL A 796 -40.98 -3.06 -16.76
N PRO A 797 -40.71 -1.93 -16.08
CA PRO A 797 -39.45 -1.71 -15.37
C PRO A 797 -39.14 -2.82 -14.35
N VAL A 798 -37.89 -3.28 -14.37
CA VAL A 798 -37.36 -4.29 -13.45
C VAL A 798 -36.21 -3.68 -12.65
N LEU A 799 -36.33 -3.75 -11.33
CA LEU A 799 -35.29 -3.35 -10.38
C LEU A 799 -34.25 -4.45 -10.27
N VAL A 800 -32.99 -4.06 -10.40
CA VAL A 800 -31.81 -4.89 -10.17
C VAL A 800 -31.09 -4.29 -8.96
N LYS A 801 -31.16 -4.99 -7.82
CA LYS A 801 -30.56 -4.59 -6.54
C LYS A 801 -29.04 -4.84 -6.56
N VAL A 802 -28.35 -4.35 -7.57
CA VAL A 802 -26.88 -4.34 -7.66
C VAL A 802 -26.46 -2.87 -7.75
N SER A 803 -25.41 -2.50 -7.03
CA SER A 803 -24.91 -1.12 -6.98
C SER A 803 -24.68 -0.58 -8.39
N TYR A 804 -25.19 0.61 -8.69
CA TYR A 804 -25.03 1.25 -9.98
C TYR A 804 -23.59 1.75 -10.17
N PHE A 805 -23.07 1.53 -11.38
CA PHE A 805 -21.83 2.12 -11.87
C PHE A 805 -21.93 2.31 -13.39
N PRO A 806 -21.38 3.37 -14.00
CA PRO A 806 -21.58 3.71 -15.41
C PRO A 806 -21.04 2.68 -16.43
N ASN A 807 -20.24 1.71 -16.00
CA ASN A 807 -19.68 0.66 -16.86
C ASN A 807 -20.64 -0.52 -17.08
N TRP A 808 -21.78 -0.56 -16.37
CA TRP A 808 -22.82 -1.55 -16.61
C TRP A 808 -23.54 -1.25 -17.92
N THR A 809 -23.75 -2.30 -18.72
CA THR A 809 -24.52 -2.25 -19.97
C THR A 809 -25.59 -3.33 -19.93
N ALA A 810 -26.72 -3.09 -20.60
CA ALA A 810 -27.80 -4.05 -20.71
C ALA A 810 -28.05 -4.44 -22.17
N GLU A 811 -28.21 -5.74 -22.42
CA GLU A 811 -28.74 -6.32 -23.66
C GLU A 811 -30.14 -6.86 -23.38
N GLY A 812 -31.05 -6.71 -24.36
CA GLY A 812 -32.45 -7.08 -24.21
C GLY A 812 -33.28 -6.08 -23.37
N ALA A 813 -32.71 -4.95 -22.97
CA ALA A 813 -33.40 -3.90 -22.20
C ALA A 813 -32.86 -2.49 -22.49
N GLU A 814 -33.67 -1.46 -22.21
CA GLU A 814 -33.21 -0.08 -22.07
C GLU A 814 -32.63 0.14 -20.66
N GLY A 815 -31.59 0.98 -20.57
CA GLY A 815 -30.83 1.24 -19.35
C GLY A 815 -29.45 0.54 -19.36
N PRO A 816 -28.88 0.21 -18.18
CA PRO A 816 -29.43 0.43 -16.84
C PRO A 816 -29.41 1.90 -16.43
N TYR A 817 -30.44 2.34 -15.70
CA TYR A 817 -30.52 3.67 -15.09
C TYR A 817 -30.25 3.57 -13.59
N ARG A 818 -29.58 4.56 -13.02
CA ARG A 818 -29.43 4.65 -11.56
C ARG A 818 -30.78 4.97 -10.91
N ILE A 819 -31.12 4.21 -9.86
CA ILE A 819 -32.34 4.38 -9.07
C ILE A 819 -31.98 4.35 -7.57
N GLY A 820 -32.69 5.11 -6.73
CA GLY A 820 -32.48 5.07 -5.29
C GLY A 820 -32.69 3.65 -4.74
N PRO A 821 -31.81 3.10 -3.88
CA PRO A 821 -30.64 3.70 -3.22
C PRO A 821 -29.31 3.33 -3.91
N ASN A 822 -28.98 3.98 -5.04
CA ASN A 822 -27.85 3.63 -5.92
C ASN A 822 -27.91 2.20 -6.48
N MET A 823 -29.10 1.71 -6.82
CA MET A 823 -29.33 0.46 -7.54
C MET A 823 -29.53 0.71 -9.04
N MET A 824 -29.81 -0.34 -9.80
CA MET A 824 -30.10 -0.26 -11.23
C MET A 824 -31.57 -0.56 -11.52
N VAL A 825 -32.15 0.14 -12.50
CA VAL A 825 -33.42 -0.23 -13.12
C VAL A 825 -33.23 -0.37 -14.62
N VAL A 826 -33.85 -1.40 -15.19
CA VAL A 826 -33.87 -1.67 -16.64
C VAL A 826 -35.30 -1.81 -17.13
N VAL A 827 -35.56 -1.48 -18.39
CA VAL A 827 -36.85 -1.70 -19.04
C VAL A 827 -36.68 -2.77 -20.11
N PRO A 828 -37.11 -4.02 -19.86
CA PRO A 828 -36.95 -5.12 -20.81
C PRO A 828 -37.62 -4.79 -22.15
N THR A 829 -36.87 -4.99 -23.23
CA THR A 829 -37.33 -4.92 -24.63
C THR A 829 -37.49 -6.32 -25.24
N ASP A 830 -36.87 -7.32 -24.59
CA ASP A 830 -36.98 -8.75 -24.88
C ASP A 830 -37.31 -9.50 -23.58
N ASN A 831 -37.68 -10.78 -23.71
CA ASN A 831 -37.96 -11.69 -22.60
C ASN A 831 -36.70 -12.14 -21.85
N GLU A 832 -35.51 -11.98 -22.43
CA GLU A 832 -34.22 -12.30 -21.84
C GLU A 832 -33.40 -11.02 -21.71
N VAL A 833 -32.94 -10.73 -20.50
CA VAL A 833 -32.17 -9.53 -20.19
C VAL A 833 -30.84 -9.94 -19.60
N THR A 834 -29.76 -9.38 -20.12
CA THR A 834 -28.40 -9.59 -19.61
C THR A 834 -27.76 -8.24 -19.32
N LEU A 835 -27.23 -8.09 -18.11
CA LEU A 835 -26.39 -6.98 -17.70
C LEU A 835 -24.95 -7.46 -17.59
N GLU A 836 -24.02 -6.70 -18.16
CA GLU A 836 -22.59 -6.97 -18.09
C GLU A 836 -21.81 -5.73 -17.67
N TYR A 837 -20.84 -5.93 -16.77
CA TYR A 837 -19.84 -4.93 -16.42
C TYR A 837 -18.61 -5.11 -17.30
N ALA A 838 -18.25 -4.08 -18.07
CA ALA A 838 -17.12 -4.14 -18.98
C ALA A 838 -16.23 -2.90 -18.92
N GLY A 839 -15.00 -3.05 -19.42
CA GLY A 839 -14.06 -1.94 -19.57
C GLY A 839 -14.62 -0.87 -20.52
N SER A 840 -14.50 0.40 -20.13
CA SER A 840 -14.98 1.53 -20.93
C SER A 840 -14.00 1.89 -22.05
N LYS A 841 -14.47 2.68 -23.03
CA LYS A 841 -13.59 3.29 -24.05
C LYS A 841 -12.51 4.18 -23.41
N THR A 842 -12.84 4.83 -22.30
CA THR A 842 -11.93 5.66 -21.52
C THR A 842 -10.79 4.82 -20.93
N ASP A 843 -11.08 3.61 -20.44
CA ASP A 843 -10.07 2.69 -19.91
C ASP A 843 -9.07 2.27 -21.00
N SER A 844 -9.58 1.99 -22.20
CA SER A 844 -8.75 1.66 -23.37
C SER A 844 -7.77 2.79 -23.73
N ILE A 845 -8.19 4.06 -23.64
CA ILE A 845 -7.32 5.22 -23.89
C ILE A 845 -6.16 5.24 -22.88
N PHE A 846 -6.43 5.00 -21.60
CA PHE A 846 -5.41 5.01 -20.57
C PHE A 846 -4.42 3.83 -20.67
N TYR A 847 -4.87 2.66 -21.13
CA TYR A 847 -3.97 1.56 -21.51
C TYR A 847 -3.07 1.94 -22.68
N VAL A 848 -3.60 2.60 -23.71
CA VAL A 848 -2.78 3.10 -24.84
C VAL A 848 -1.77 4.16 -24.37
N MET A 849 -2.17 5.09 -23.49
CA MET A 849 -1.25 6.06 -22.90
C MET A 849 -0.11 5.38 -22.13
N THR A 850 -0.42 4.32 -21.38
CA THR A 850 0.57 3.52 -20.67
C THR A 850 1.53 2.82 -21.62
N LEU A 851 1.01 2.24 -22.70
CA LEU A 851 1.83 1.65 -23.76
C LEU A 851 2.77 2.69 -24.40
N LEU A 852 2.30 3.92 -24.63
CA LEU A 852 3.16 5.02 -25.09
C LEU A 852 4.26 5.33 -24.07
N GLY A 853 3.96 5.32 -22.76
CA GLY A 853 4.96 5.43 -21.70
C GLY A 853 6.03 4.34 -21.77
N VAL A 854 5.64 3.08 -22.00
CA VAL A 854 6.56 1.96 -22.19
C VAL A 854 7.43 2.16 -23.44
N VAL A 855 6.84 2.61 -24.55
CA VAL A 855 7.58 2.93 -25.78
C VAL A 855 8.59 4.05 -25.53
N LEU A 856 8.21 5.11 -24.79
CA LEU A 856 9.12 6.19 -24.41
C LEU A 856 10.29 5.68 -23.58
N CYS A 857 10.08 4.76 -22.63
CA CYS A 857 11.16 4.12 -21.89
C CYS A 857 12.20 3.46 -22.83
N ILE A 858 11.73 2.74 -23.86
CA ILE A 858 12.60 2.10 -24.86
C ILE A 858 13.34 3.16 -25.70
N VAL A 859 12.63 4.20 -26.16
CA VAL A 859 13.23 5.31 -26.94
C VAL A 859 14.30 6.02 -26.12
N TRP A 860 14.03 6.34 -24.86
CA TRP A 860 14.95 6.98 -23.94
C TRP A 860 16.16 6.11 -23.63
N ARG A 861 15.97 4.80 -23.50
CA ARG A 861 17.08 3.86 -23.35
C ARG A 861 17.99 3.83 -24.58
N ARG A 862 17.43 3.96 -25.79
CA ARG A 862 18.19 3.99 -27.05
C ARG A 862 18.90 5.33 -27.31
N ARG A 863 18.26 6.46 -26.97
CA ARG A 863 18.85 7.80 -27.14
C ARG A 863 19.98 8.11 -26.15
N GLY A 864 20.07 7.36 -25.04
CA GLY A 864 21.09 7.57 -24.02
C GLY A 864 20.77 8.72 -23.07
N ASP A 865 21.80 9.17 -22.35
CA ASP A 865 21.72 10.18 -21.30
C ASP A 865 21.54 11.59 -21.90
N VAL A 866 20.87 12.49 -21.17
CA VAL A 866 20.68 13.88 -21.58
C VAL A 866 21.94 14.68 -21.26
N SER A 867 22.43 15.49 -22.20
CA SER A 867 23.54 16.41 -21.90
C SER A 867 23.06 17.55 -20.99
N VAL A 868 23.65 17.65 -19.80
CA VAL A 868 23.38 18.71 -18.83
C VAL A 868 24.69 19.38 -18.43
N ASP A 869 24.66 20.70 -18.25
CA ASP A 869 25.85 21.42 -17.77
C ASP A 869 26.03 21.19 -16.27
N PRO A 870 27.28 21.06 -15.78
CA PRO A 870 27.51 21.06 -14.34
C PRO A 870 26.92 22.34 -13.73
N PRO A 871 26.25 22.25 -12.57
CA PRO A 871 25.61 23.42 -11.96
C PRO A 871 26.63 24.53 -11.69
N VAL A 872 26.21 25.80 -11.86
CA VAL A 872 27.09 26.99 -11.76
C VAL A 872 27.83 27.07 -10.41
N TRP A 873 27.25 26.53 -9.34
CA TRP A 873 27.90 26.48 -8.02
C TRP A 873 28.96 25.37 -7.90
N ALA A 874 28.91 24.31 -8.71
CA ALA A 874 30.00 23.34 -8.82
C ALA A 874 31.21 23.93 -9.58
N ALA A 875 30.99 24.95 -10.41
CA ALA A 875 32.05 25.72 -11.06
C ALA A 875 32.68 26.79 -10.14
N ALA A 876 32.08 27.09 -8.98
CA ALA A 876 32.44 28.23 -8.14
C ALA A 876 32.94 27.87 -6.72
N GLY A 877 33.24 26.59 -6.41
CA GLY A 877 33.69 26.23 -5.07
C GLY A 877 34.41 24.89 -4.95
N VAL A 878 35.65 24.97 -4.45
CA VAL A 878 36.61 23.93 -4.03
C VAL A 878 37.69 23.59 -5.09
N ASP A 879 38.93 23.89 -4.73
CA ASP A 879 40.19 23.77 -5.46
C ASP A 879 40.26 22.63 -6.49
N ALA A 880 40.31 23.01 -7.76
CA ALA A 880 40.76 22.16 -8.87
C ALA A 880 42.28 21.87 -8.84
N GLN A 881 43.01 22.21 -7.76
CA GLN A 881 44.47 22.05 -7.67
C GLN A 881 44.95 20.89 -6.79
N THR A 882 44.06 20.07 -6.23
CA THR A 882 44.47 18.84 -5.49
C THR A 882 44.00 17.53 -6.13
N LEU A 883 43.37 17.59 -7.30
CA LEU A 883 43.11 16.43 -8.13
C LEU A 883 44.06 16.47 -9.33
N PRO A 884 44.76 15.37 -9.69
CA PRO A 884 45.47 15.32 -10.95
C PRO A 884 44.47 15.59 -12.09
N PRO A 885 44.89 16.30 -13.16
CA PRO A 885 43.98 16.69 -14.22
C PRO A 885 43.28 15.45 -14.80
N PRO A 886 42.00 15.56 -15.22
CA PRO A 886 41.30 14.44 -15.81
C PRO A 886 42.04 14.03 -17.08
N ARG A 887 42.58 12.80 -17.09
CA ARG A 887 43.04 12.17 -18.33
C ARG A 887 41.83 12.00 -19.24
N SER A 888 42.02 12.44 -20.48
CA SER A 888 41.07 12.31 -21.58
C SER A 888 41.00 10.86 -22.06
N ASP A 889 40.44 9.96 -21.25
CA ASP A 889 40.14 8.60 -21.67
C ASP A 889 38.65 8.35 -21.44
N GLY A 890 37.96 7.84 -22.46
CA GLY A 890 36.52 7.56 -22.44
C GLY A 890 36.11 6.58 -21.32
N GLU A 891 34.83 6.62 -20.97
CA GLU A 891 34.15 5.82 -19.92
C GLU A 891 34.32 6.30 -18.46
N ALA A 892 33.53 7.32 -18.08
CA ALA A 892 33.33 7.69 -16.67
C ALA A 892 32.05 7.06 -16.08
N ASP A 893 32.19 5.89 -15.47
CA ASP A 893 31.21 5.23 -14.60
C ASP A 893 31.59 5.41 -13.10
N GLY A 894 30.71 6.06 -12.35
CA GLY A 894 30.59 5.88 -10.89
C GLY A 894 29.38 4.99 -10.61
N PRO A 895 29.46 3.99 -9.70
CA PRO A 895 28.49 2.90 -9.71
C PRO A 895 27.16 3.25 -9.00
N PRO A 896 26.01 2.75 -9.48
CA PRO A 896 24.86 2.39 -8.64
C PRO A 896 25.15 1.11 -7.82
N PRO A 897 24.38 0.81 -6.75
CA PRO A 897 24.58 -0.41 -5.94
C PRO A 897 24.33 -1.68 -6.76
N PRO A 898 25.03 -2.80 -6.47
CA PRO A 898 24.80 -4.07 -7.15
C PRO A 898 23.43 -4.66 -6.74
N PRO A 899 22.67 -5.27 -7.66
CA PRO A 899 21.54 -6.10 -7.31
C PRO A 899 22.06 -7.44 -6.78
N PHE A 900 21.81 -7.75 -5.51
CA PHE A 900 21.96 -9.11 -4.99
C PHE A 900 20.58 -9.68 -4.74
N LEU A 901 20.12 -10.59 -5.61
CA LEU A 901 19.24 -11.71 -5.27
C LEU A 901 19.36 -12.78 -6.37
N ALA A 902 19.32 -14.05 -5.94
CA ALA A 902 19.25 -15.31 -6.68
C ALA A 902 20.56 -15.92 -7.26
N ASN A 903 21.16 -16.88 -6.53
CA ASN A 903 21.08 -18.32 -6.86
C ASN A 903 21.83 -19.24 -5.87
N ALA A 904 21.05 -20.17 -5.30
CA ALA A 904 21.23 -21.62 -5.10
C ALA A 904 22.50 -22.25 -4.44
N GLU A 905 22.17 -23.08 -3.44
CA GLU A 905 22.63 -24.47 -3.17
C GLU A 905 23.89 -24.80 -2.34
N VAL A 906 23.58 -25.30 -1.12
CA VAL A 906 24.00 -26.55 -0.45
C VAL A 906 25.45 -27.07 -0.62
N HIS A 907 26.15 -27.11 0.52
CA HIS A 907 26.94 -28.22 1.11
C HIS A 907 27.70 -27.61 2.30
N GLY A 908 27.86 -28.15 3.51
CA GLY A 908 27.52 -29.40 4.17
C GLY A 908 28.23 -29.35 5.54
N GLU A 909 27.63 -29.96 6.56
CA GLU A 909 28.21 -30.44 7.83
C GLU A 909 29.00 -29.48 8.74
N MET A 910 28.50 -29.31 9.98
CA MET A 910 29.38 -29.32 11.16
C MET A 910 28.62 -29.73 12.44
N ASP A 911 29.14 -30.79 13.04
CA ASP A 911 28.77 -31.43 14.29
C ASP A 911 29.02 -30.57 15.55
N GLU A 912 28.27 -30.95 16.59
CA GLU A 912 28.60 -31.00 18.03
C GLU A 912 29.54 -29.96 18.65
N PHE A 913 29.08 -29.27 19.71
CA PHE A 913 29.44 -29.66 21.08
C PHE A 913 28.61 -28.93 22.14
N ARG A 914 28.50 -29.65 23.26
CA ARG A 914 27.55 -29.55 24.37
C ARG A 914 28.13 -28.78 25.55
N SER A 915 27.23 -28.30 26.43
CA SER A 915 27.37 -28.24 27.91
C SER A 915 28.36 -27.22 28.50
N GLN A 916 28.24 -26.66 29.71
CA GLN A 916 27.53 -27.01 30.95
C GLN A 916 27.64 -25.76 31.88
N GLN A 917 26.54 -25.28 32.47
CA GLN A 917 26.22 -25.25 33.92
C GLN A 917 27.29 -24.81 34.93
N VAL A 918 26.82 -24.03 35.92
CA VAL A 918 27.03 -24.06 37.40
C VAL A 918 26.88 -22.59 37.87
N ASP A 919 25.81 -22.12 38.52
CA ASP A 919 25.08 -22.48 39.76
C ASP A 919 25.74 -21.96 41.06
N GLU A 920 24.88 -21.69 42.05
CA GLU A 920 25.09 -21.24 43.46
C GLU A 920 25.07 -19.72 43.72
N ARG A 921 23.97 -19.14 44.26
CA ARG A 921 23.39 -19.17 45.62
C ARG A 921 24.28 -18.55 46.72
N LEU A 922 23.73 -17.59 47.46
CA LEU A 922 23.39 -17.73 48.91
C LEU A 922 22.90 -16.40 49.53
N ASP A 923 21.68 -16.48 50.07
CA ASP A 923 21.18 -16.01 51.37
C ASP A 923 21.47 -14.58 51.90
N GLY A 924 20.38 -13.85 52.14
CA GLY A 924 19.89 -13.73 53.52
C GLY A 924 19.86 -12.32 54.16
N PRO A 925 18.73 -11.85 54.74
CA PRO A 925 18.47 -10.46 55.22
C PRO A 925 18.55 -10.42 56.78
N PRO A 926 17.80 -9.61 57.58
CA PRO A 926 16.98 -8.38 57.38
C PRO A 926 17.28 -7.28 58.45
N ASP A 927 16.61 -6.12 58.41
CA ASP A 927 15.72 -5.63 59.51
C ASP A 927 15.36 -4.13 59.46
N GLU A 928 14.08 -3.87 59.83
CA GLU A 928 13.53 -2.78 60.67
C GLU A 928 13.69 -1.30 60.26
N ARG A 929 12.75 -0.34 60.46
CA ARG A 929 11.37 -0.20 60.97
C ARG A 929 11.02 1.31 60.96
N LEU A 930 9.72 1.66 61.04
CA LEU A 930 9.10 2.91 61.57
C LEU A 930 9.25 4.17 60.68
N ASP A 931 8.23 4.91 60.22
CA ASP A 931 6.91 5.41 60.72
C ASP A 931 6.98 6.95 60.57
N GLU A 932 6.00 7.57 59.88
CA GLU A 932 5.31 8.85 60.23
C GLU A 932 4.61 9.51 59.02
N ARG A 933 3.28 9.28 58.92
CA ARG A 933 2.18 10.28 58.94
C ARG A 933 2.60 11.77 58.80
N LEU A 934 2.03 12.63 57.93
CA LEU A 934 0.62 13.02 57.75
C LEU A 934 0.49 14.08 56.63
N ASP A 935 -0.68 14.10 55.98
CA ASP A 935 -1.47 15.28 55.52
C ASP A 935 -1.98 15.20 54.06
N GLU A 936 -3.23 14.75 53.92
CA GLU A 936 -4.13 15.11 52.82
C GLU A 936 -4.79 16.49 53.07
N PRO A 937 -5.44 17.10 52.06
CA PRO A 937 -6.89 16.84 51.93
C PRO A 937 -7.40 16.69 50.47
N ARG A 938 -8.23 15.65 50.28
CA ARG A 938 -9.57 15.60 49.63
C ARG A 938 -9.83 16.43 48.36
N SER A 939 -10.25 15.75 47.29
CA SER A 939 -11.69 15.50 47.03
C SER A 939 -11.89 14.53 45.86
N ASP A 940 -12.48 13.37 46.16
CA ASP A 940 -13.00 12.38 45.21
C ASP A 940 -14.33 12.84 44.60
N ASP A 941 -14.50 12.58 43.30
CA ASP A 941 -15.80 12.28 42.69
C ASP A 941 -15.72 10.85 42.10
N PRO A 942 -16.34 9.83 42.72
CA PRO A 942 -16.22 8.44 42.30
C PRO A 942 -17.18 8.00 41.18
N ASP A 943 -18.03 8.89 40.65
CA ASP A 943 -19.14 8.52 39.74
C ASP A 943 -19.00 9.04 38.30
N ALA A 944 -17.80 9.43 37.87
CA ALA A 944 -17.57 9.78 36.46
C ALA A 944 -17.21 8.53 35.63
N PRO A 945 -18.05 8.07 34.69
CA PRO A 945 -17.70 6.98 33.79
C PRO A 945 -16.53 7.42 32.87
N PRO A 946 -15.52 6.57 32.63
CA PRO A 946 -14.46 6.87 31.68
C PRO A 946 -15.05 6.88 30.26
N GLY A 947 -14.89 8.00 29.56
CA GLY A 947 -15.30 8.14 28.16
C GLY A 947 -14.51 7.19 27.24
N PRO A 948 -15.09 6.78 26.09
CA PRO A 948 -14.49 5.80 25.21
C PRO A 948 -13.26 6.37 24.49
N PHE A 949 -12.23 5.52 24.40
CA PHE A 949 -11.06 5.70 23.55
C PHE A 949 -11.49 6.04 22.11
N ARG A 950 -10.92 7.13 21.58
CA ARG A 950 -11.03 7.56 20.18
C ARG A 950 -9.75 7.26 19.42
#